data_AF-A0A2W2CK26-F1
#
_entry.id   AF-A0A2W2CK26-F1
#
_cell.length_a   1.000
_cell.length_b   1.000
_cell.length_c   1.000
_cell.angle_alpha   90.00
_cell.angle_beta   90.00
_cell.angle_gamma   90.00
#
_symmetry.space_group_name_H-M   'P 1'
#
loop_
_entity.id
_entity.type
_entity.pdbx_description
1 polymer ?
#
loop_
_entity_poly.entity_id
_entity_poly.type
_entity_poly.pdbx_seq_one_letter_code
_entity_poly.pdbx_strand_id
1 'polypeptide(L)'
;MFQVLQPKPRQVEWAVDQAVTNSLYVQRPANWKNLGMNAYQPQAMFPPLSLVDGGRVPAQVMLGVVAQESNLWQASRLAYPGVTGNPLIGNFYGLIYNDREDDDWTIRWSEADCGYGVAQVTDGMRRAGYGKPGEVIRPWAHQQAIAADFAANVAAGLRILQEKWNLTRSAGMIVNGGSEQGIENWFFALWAYNSGFYPDQGNGSPWGVGWFNNPVNPRYPADRLPFMEFDYSDSSHPQDWPYPEKVIGFAGHPLELIEQQIGDDITYVHAYRPAWWTTTGNRVTAKPPVDLFCGTSNDCDPGNQATGFCLRSDYKCWWHRPAKWKDDNQTGNELLRFDPGYPYQDDASSFPPRCTLAGLPVNARVIDDMPSATPKMRPCANSFTDAGSFSLSIPKDVDGYHPAKIDLHQLGGGFNSHFWFTHTRDSAHDRGGTMRISGTWSFYDPLNGWARLLVHIPDHGAHTQQATYEVDTGTGFASGKKRVILQRTREHRWVSLGVFNFTGTPRIRLSNTTLDGRGVEDVAWDAVALQPLPGKPRHQIVALGESYASGEGASENEKIDYYRETNFKLRVSGQDRYQNACHRSKHAWSRQAVLSDSTASIGQRADNWQSDADYHLLACSGAQTENLLPYYSVPDGQPKPVNAWGEDGGPGHWQYSELSQLDRGFLDENTTLVTLSIGGNDARFADVLIECITNGSGFANCKDSTLDGDAKPLEQASPQRIAGPIRNSILKVDPANPNNGSGVLWEIHKKAPHAKILLMGYPKIFNDQDGYTANCTWGITGLEEIWMGEQGDLLAQMLRDVADDATTHGIPTYFANPIPAFHGKEACGNPESIHTIVYGKTSGESTTTPWYAIHEEASVQSFHPKVSGAAIYARVMESVVRNQMGL
;
A
#
# COMPACT_ATOMS: atom_id res chain seq x y z
N MET A 1 10.59 -15.67 -16.24
CA MET A 1 9.63 -14.69 -15.69
C MET A 1 9.84 -13.39 -16.45
N PHE A 2 8.77 -12.72 -16.86
CA PHE A 2 8.86 -11.64 -17.85
C PHE A 2 8.49 -10.30 -17.19
N GLN A 3 9.50 -9.46 -16.95
CA GLN A 3 9.32 -8.10 -16.43
C GLN A 3 9.44 -7.08 -17.56
N VAL A 4 8.63 -6.02 -17.49
CA VAL A 4 8.60 -4.93 -18.46
C VAL A 4 8.86 -3.62 -17.72
N LEU A 5 9.74 -2.77 -18.26
CA LEU A 5 10.05 -1.47 -17.66
C LEU A 5 8.93 -0.47 -17.97
N GLN A 6 8.45 0.24 -16.95
CA GLN A 6 7.62 1.41 -17.16
C GLN A 6 8.49 2.59 -17.64
N PRO A 7 8.29 3.10 -18.87
CA PRO A 7 8.97 4.30 -19.32
C PRO A 7 8.49 5.53 -18.55
N LYS A 8 9.33 6.56 -18.48
CA LYS A 8 8.89 7.90 -18.08
C LYS A 8 8.09 8.56 -19.21
N PRO A 9 7.21 9.53 -18.94
CA PRO A 9 6.40 10.17 -19.98
C PRO A 9 7.24 10.70 -21.14
N ARG A 10 8.36 11.35 -20.82
CA ARG A 10 9.33 11.89 -21.79
C ARG A 10 9.97 10.82 -22.71
N GLN A 11 10.12 9.58 -22.24
CA GLN A 11 10.62 8.48 -23.08
C GLN A 11 9.59 8.11 -24.16
N VAL A 12 8.30 8.08 -23.81
CA VAL A 12 7.22 7.78 -24.76
C VAL A 12 7.09 8.90 -25.79
N GLU A 13 7.17 10.17 -25.38
CA GLU A 13 7.21 11.31 -26.30
C GLU A 13 8.39 11.24 -27.25
N TRP A 14 9.59 10.92 -26.75
CA TRP A 14 10.74 10.67 -27.60
C TRP A 14 10.46 9.56 -28.62
N ALA A 15 9.92 8.41 -28.21
CA ALA A 15 9.63 7.34 -29.15
C ALA A 15 8.59 7.75 -30.19
N VAL A 16 7.57 8.53 -29.83
CA VAL A 16 6.58 9.05 -30.78
C VAL A 16 7.22 10.01 -31.78
N ASP A 17 7.93 11.04 -31.32
CA ASP A 17 8.61 12.03 -32.17
C ASP A 17 9.54 11.33 -33.18
N GLN A 18 10.31 10.34 -32.72
CA GLN A 18 11.18 9.56 -33.59
C GLN A 18 10.40 8.65 -34.55
N ALA A 19 9.29 8.03 -34.12
CA ALA A 19 8.52 7.13 -34.96
C ALA A 19 7.80 7.88 -36.08
N VAL A 20 7.13 9.00 -35.76
CA VAL A 20 6.38 9.78 -36.76
C VAL A 20 7.29 10.42 -37.81
N THR A 21 8.55 10.70 -37.45
CA THR A 21 9.58 11.22 -38.37
C THR A 21 10.37 10.10 -39.07
N ASN A 22 9.99 8.83 -38.90
CA ASN A 22 10.71 7.66 -39.43
C ASN A 22 12.21 7.69 -39.07
N SER A 23 12.51 7.94 -37.80
CA SER A 23 13.88 8.01 -37.26
C SER A 23 14.11 7.11 -36.04
N LEU A 24 13.12 6.31 -35.61
CA LEU A 24 13.19 5.37 -34.48
C LEU A 24 14.00 4.07 -34.79
N TYR A 25 15.20 4.24 -35.35
CA TYR A 25 16.14 3.16 -35.66
C TYR A 25 17.17 2.94 -34.55
N VAL A 26 16.79 3.19 -33.29
CA VAL A 26 17.64 2.89 -32.13
C VAL A 26 17.97 1.40 -32.11
N GLN A 27 19.26 1.06 -32.04
CA GLN A 27 19.67 -0.34 -31.98
C GLN A 27 19.39 -0.90 -30.58
N ARG A 28 18.52 -1.91 -30.51
CA ARG A 28 18.43 -2.81 -29.35
C ARG A 28 19.48 -3.91 -29.53
N PRO A 29 20.48 -4.05 -28.63
CA PRO A 29 21.40 -5.17 -28.67
C PRO A 29 20.67 -6.49 -28.41
N ALA A 30 21.33 -7.61 -28.69
CA ALA A 30 20.83 -8.91 -28.28
C ALA A 30 20.65 -8.94 -26.75
N ASN A 31 19.55 -9.53 -26.30
CA ASN A 31 19.14 -9.57 -24.90
C ASN A 31 19.00 -8.17 -24.26
N TRP A 32 18.63 -7.15 -25.03
CA TRP A 32 18.36 -5.81 -24.50
C TRP A 32 17.41 -5.91 -23.30
N LYS A 33 17.83 -5.36 -22.16
CA LYS A 33 17.09 -5.36 -20.89
C LYS A 33 16.60 -6.75 -20.43
N ASN A 34 17.37 -7.80 -20.72
CA ASN A 34 17.09 -9.18 -20.33
C ASN A 34 15.78 -9.75 -20.92
N LEU A 35 15.35 -9.22 -22.06
CA LEU A 35 14.16 -9.73 -22.74
C LEU A 35 14.38 -11.09 -23.42
N GLY A 36 15.62 -11.58 -23.56
CA GLY A 36 15.90 -12.85 -24.25
C GLY A 36 15.67 -12.79 -25.77
N MET A 37 15.69 -11.59 -26.36
CA MET A 37 15.45 -11.36 -27.79
C MET A 37 16.76 -11.20 -28.57
N ASN A 38 16.74 -11.49 -29.88
CA ASN A 38 17.83 -11.10 -30.79
C ASN A 38 17.95 -9.57 -30.88
N ALA A 39 19.06 -9.07 -31.43
CA ALA A 39 19.20 -7.64 -31.71
C ALA A 39 18.15 -7.19 -32.75
N TYR A 40 17.54 -6.03 -32.55
CA TYR A 40 16.54 -5.46 -33.47
C TYR A 40 16.51 -3.93 -33.38
N GLN A 41 15.79 -3.30 -34.30
CA GLN A 41 15.45 -1.87 -34.25
C GLN A 41 13.92 -1.75 -34.30
N PRO A 42 13.28 -0.95 -33.43
CA PRO A 42 11.83 -0.84 -33.38
C PRO A 42 11.19 -0.52 -34.73
N GLN A 43 11.66 0.53 -35.41
CA GLN A 43 11.10 0.95 -36.70
C GLN A 43 11.42 -0.01 -37.85
N ALA A 44 12.54 -0.73 -37.80
CA ALA A 44 12.84 -1.75 -38.81
C ALA A 44 11.95 -2.99 -38.66
N MET A 45 11.60 -3.36 -37.42
CA MET A 45 10.66 -4.46 -37.14
C MET A 45 9.22 -4.07 -37.49
N PHE A 46 8.86 -2.80 -37.30
CA PHE A 46 7.54 -2.25 -37.61
C PHE A 46 7.68 -1.05 -38.56
N PRO A 47 7.92 -1.29 -39.86
CA PRO A 47 8.13 -0.21 -40.82
C PRO A 47 6.84 0.62 -40.98
N PRO A 48 6.97 1.97 -41.03
CA PRO A 48 5.82 2.85 -41.18
C PRO A 48 5.20 2.69 -42.58
N LEU A 49 3.90 2.96 -42.69
CA LEU A 49 3.19 3.01 -43.96
C LEU A 49 3.21 4.44 -44.51
N SER A 50 3.41 4.57 -45.82
CA SER A 50 3.19 5.85 -46.51
C SER A 50 1.71 6.22 -46.46
N LEU A 51 1.42 7.49 -46.18
CA LEU A 51 0.05 8.02 -46.25
C LEU A 51 -0.36 8.20 -47.71
N VAL A 52 -1.62 7.90 -48.05
CA VAL A 52 -2.14 7.97 -49.43
C VAL A 52 -2.04 9.37 -50.04
N ASP A 53 -2.09 10.41 -49.23
CA ASP A 53 -2.02 11.82 -49.65
C ASP A 53 -0.63 12.46 -49.38
N GLY A 54 0.35 11.66 -48.92
CA GLY A 54 1.67 12.14 -48.50
C GLY A 54 1.74 12.63 -47.05
N GLY A 55 2.91 13.09 -46.63
CA GLY A 55 3.17 13.61 -45.28
C GLY A 55 3.31 12.54 -44.19
N ARG A 56 3.01 12.91 -42.94
CA ARG A 56 3.16 12.06 -41.74
C ARG A 56 2.10 12.32 -40.68
N VAL A 57 1.97 11.39 -39.73
CA VAL A 57 1.13 11.58 -38.53
C VAL A 57 1.74 12.70 -37.66
N PRO A 58 0.96 13.70 -37.22
CA PRO A 58 1.41 14.65 -36.21
C PRO A 58 1.70 13.92 -34.88
N ALA A 59 2.83 14.22 -34.24
CA ALA A 59 3.22 13.61 -32.97
C ALA A 59 2.10 13.67 -31.93
N GLN A 60 1.40 14.80 -31.82
CA GLN A 60 0.32 14.98 -30.85
C GLN A 60 -0.92 14.11 -31.09
N VAL A 61 -1.19 13.70 -32.33
CA VAL A 61 -2.26 12.73 -32.61
C VAL A 61 -1.87 11.37 -32.01
N MET A 62 -0.64 10.92 -32.25
CA MET A 62 -0.15 9.64 -31.70
C MET A 62 0.04 9.70 -30.18
N LEU A 63 0.48 10.83 -29.63
CA LEU A 63 0.58 11.08 -28.19
C LEU A 63 -0.80 11.05 -27.52
N GLY A 64 -1.81 11.65 -28.15
CA GLY A 64 -3.19 11.59 -27.69
C GLY A 64 -3.75 10.16 -27.73
N VAL A 65 -3.38 9.35 -28.74
CA VAL A 65 -3.69 7.92 -28.77
C VAL A 65 -3.07 7.20 -27.58
N VAL A 66 -1.75 7.27 -27.36
CA VAL A 66 -1.12 6.54 -26.24
C VAL A 66 -1.52 7.07 -24.86
N ALA A 67 -1.93 8.34 -24.75
CA ALA A 67 -2.55 8.88 -23.55
C ALA A 67 -3.92 8.23 -23.31
N GLN A 68 -4.79 8.19 -24.33
CA GLN A 68 -6.12 7.61 -24.22
C GLN A 68 -6.09 6.09 -24.01
N GLU A 69 -5.13 5.39 -24.63
CA GLU A 69 -5.06 3.93 -24.58
C GLU A 69 -4.49 3.40 -23.26
N SER A 70 -3.56 4.13 -22.63
CA SER A 70 -2.80 3.57 -21.50
C SER A 70 -2.27 4.58 -20.48
N ASN A 71 -2.49 5.88 -20.64
CA ASN A 71 -1.75 6.92 -19.91
C ASN A 71 -0.22 6.79 -20.06
N LEU A 72 0.26 6.37 -21.24
CA LEU A 72 1.68 6.15 -21.55
C LEU A 72 2.29 4.96 -20.77
N TRP A 73 1.48 4.04 -20.27
CA TRP A 73 1.94 2.86 -19.55
C TRP A 73 2.35 1.71 -20.48
N GLN A 74 3.52 1.13 -20.22
CA GLN A 74 4.01 -0.08 -20.89
C GLN A 74 4.02 -1.27 -19.93
N ALA A 75 4.36 -1.03 -18.67
CA ALA A 75 4.17 -1.99 -17.59
C ALA A 75 2.80 -1.77 -16.95
N SER A 76 2.37 -2.69 -16.11
CA SER A 76 1.13 -2.57 -15.33
C SER A 76 1.08 -1.23 -14.60
N ARG A 77 -0.13 -0.69 -14.38
CA ARG A 77 -0.39 0.55 -13.64
C ARG A 77 0.20 0.61 -12.21
N LEU A 78 0.67 -0.52 -11.70
CA LEU A 78 1.29 -0.65 -10.38
C LEU A 78 2.82 -0.37 -10.41
N ALA A 79 3.42 -0.26 -11.60
CA ALA A 79 4.83 0.05 -11.77
C ALA A 79 5.02 1.55 -12.04
N TYR A 80 5.86 2.18 -11.23
CA TYR A 80 6.28 3.58 -11.43
C TYR A 80 7.35 3.68 -12.53
N PRO A 81 7.55 4.86 -13.15
CA PRO A 81 8.63 5.06 -14.12
C PRO A 81 9.98 4.55 -13.59
N GLY A 82 10.68 3.74 -14.40
CA GLY A 82 11.96 3.14 -14.01
C GLY A 82 11.83 1.83 -13.21
N VAL A 83 10.65 1.51 -12.69
CA VAL A 83 10.33 0.23 -12.07
C VAL A 83 9.85 -0.73 -13.17
N THR A 84 10.21 -2.00 -13.03
CA THR A 84 9.72 -3.05 -13.92
C THR A 84 8.55 -3.78 -13.29
N GLY A 85 7.61 -4.29 -14.08
CA GLY A 85 6.50 -5.07 -13.54
C GLY A 85 5.89 -6.03 -14.56
N ASN A 86 4.66 -6.47 -14.31
CA ASN A 86 3.87 -7.18 -15.31
C ASN A 86 3.74 -6.32 -16.59
N PRO A 87 3.67 -6.91 -17.80
CA PRO A 87 3.27 -6.17 -18.99
C PRO A 87 1.93 -5.47 -18.77
N LEU A 88 1.74 -4.28 -19.35
CA LEU A 88 0.40 -3.71 -19.45
C LEU A 88 -0.42 -4.58 -20.40
N ILE A 89 -1.54 -5.07 -19.90
CA ILE A 89 -2.48 -5.92 -20.63
C ILE A 89 -3.85 -5.23 -20.69
N GLY A 90 -4.53 -5.40 -21.82
CA GLY A 90 -5.97 -5.15 -21.93
C GLY A 90 -6.77 -6.27 -21.25
N ASN A 91 -7.91 -6.65 -21.82
CA ASN A 91 -8.69 -7.79 -21.37
C ASN A 91 -8.06 -9.15 -21.78
N PHE A 92 -6.88 -9.47 -21.25
CA PHE A 92 -6.16 -10.73 -21.53
C PHE A 92 -6.93 -11.97 -21.06
N TYR A 93 -7.67 -11.87 -19.96
CA TYR A 93 -8.39 -12.97 -19.34
C TYR A 93 -9.83 -13.13 -19.85
N GLY A 94 -10.32 -12.22 -20.69
CA GLY A 94 -11.70 -12.23 -21.20
C GLY A 94 -12.75 -12.00 -20.12
N LEU A 95 -12.44 -11.13 -19.17
CA LEU A 95 -13.33 -10.73 -18.08
C LEU A 95 -14.52 -9.95 -18.63
N ILE A 96 -15.66 -10.07 -17.96
CA ILE A 96 -16.88 -9.31 -18.26
C ILE A 96 -17.09 -8.31 -17.14
N TYR A 97 -16.89 -7.03 -17.43
CA TYR A 97 -17.10 -5.95 -16.46
C TYR A 97 -18.59 -5.59 -16.40
N ASN A 98 -19.26 -6.02 -15.34
CA ASN A 98 -20.66 -5.74 -15.06
C ASN A 98 -20.88 -5.57 -13.55
N ASP A 99 -22.13 -5.38 -13.10
CA ASP A 99 -22.43 -5.15 -11.68
C ASP A 99 -22.23 -6.39 -10.77
N ARG A 100 -21.76 -7.52 -11.33
CA ARG A 100 -21.44 -8.76 -10.59
C ARG A 100 -19.93 -8.89 -10.47
N GLU A 101 -19.41 -8.57 -9.30
CA GLU A 101 -17.98 -8.68 -8.96
C GLU A 101 -17.40 -10.10 -9.19
N ASP A 102 -18.23 -11.15 -9.18
CA ASP A 102 -17.80 -12.52 -9.50
C ASP A 102 -17.31 -12.69 -10.94
N ASP A 103 -17.84 -11.91 -11.89
CA ASP A 103 -17.41 -11.97 -13.30
C ASP A 103 -16.02 -11.36 -13.51
N ASP A 104 -15.55 -10.48 -12.62
CA ASP A 104 -14.21 -9.87 -12.67
C ASP A 104 -13.07 -10.89 -12.47
N TRP A 105 -13.41 -12.08 -11.96
CA TRP A 105 -12.45 -13.14 -11.66
C TRP A 105 -12.67 -14.40 -12.49
N THR A 106 -13.63 -14.38 -13.42
CA THR A 106 -14.00 -15.55 -14.23
C THR A 106 -13.33 -15.48 -15.60
N ILE A 107 -12.41 -16.41 -15.85
CA ILE A 107 -11.58 -16.41 -17.06
C ILE A 107 -12.35 -16.95 -18.26
N ARG A 108 -12.38 -16.19 -19.37
CA ARG A 108 -13.03 -16.56 -20.64
C ARG A 108 -12.11 -16.29 -21.83
N TRP A 109 -11.22 -17.24 -22.13
CA TRP A 109 -10.22 -17.06 -23.19
C TRP A 109 -10.79 -16.71 -24.58
N SER A 110 -12.03 -17.11 -24.90
CA SER A 110 -12.71 -16.73 -26.15
C SER A 110 -12.92 -15.22 -26.26
N GLU A 111 -13.23 -14.56 -25.14
CA GLU A 111 -13.54 -13.14 -25.06
C GLU A 111 -12.30 -12.25 -24.91
N ALA A 112 -11.11 -12.83 -24.75
CA ALA A 112 -9.90 -12.05 -24.53
C ALA A 112 -9.60 -11.09 -25.70
N ASP A 113 -9.16 -9.87 -25.46
CA ASP A 113 -8.76 -8.94 -26.54
C ASP A 113 -7.26 -9.04 -26.88
N CYS A 114 -6.45 -9.48 -25.90
CA CYS A 114 -4.99 -9.56 -25.95
C CYS A 114 -4.30 -8.23 -26.34
N GLY A 115 -4.78 -7.09 -25.81
CA GLY A 115 -4.13 -5.79 -25.98
C GLY A 115 -2.86 -5.64 -25.13
N TYR A 116 -1.82 -4.98 -25.66
CA TYR A 116 -0.55 -4.77 -24.94
C TYR A 116 0.04 -3.36 -25.11
N GLY A 117 0.67 -2.88 -24.04
CA GLY A 117 1.57 -1.72 -24.02
C GLY A 117 0.93 -0.36 -24.31
N VAL A 118 1.77 0.64 -24.58
CA VAL A 118 1.35 2.06 -24.59
C VAL A 118 0.25 2.41 -25.61
N ALA A 119 0.20 1.70 -26.73
CA ALA A 119 -0.77 1.90 -27.81
C ALA A 119 -1.88 0.82 -27.82
N GLN A 120 -1.92 -0.06 -26.80
CA GLN A 120 -2.88 -1.17 -26.69
C GLN A 120 -3.01 -1.99 -27.98
N VAL A 121 -1.88 -2.45 -28.53
CA VAL A 121 -1.87 -3.23 -29.77
C VAL A 121 -2.50 -4.60 -29.51
N THR A 122 -3.56 -4.94 -30.25
CA THR A 122 -4.35 -6.18 -30.12
C THR A 122 -4.18 -7.14 -31.30
N ASP A 123 -4.22 -6.62 -32.53
CA ASP A 123 -4.25 -7.43 -33.75
C ASP A 123 -3.03 -8.36 -33.89
N GLY A 124 -3.28 -9.67 -33.93
CA GLY A 124 -2.27 -10.70 -34.08
C GLY A 124 -1.44 -10.95 -32.83
N MET A 125 -1.85 -10.44 -31.67
CA MET A 125 -1.18 -10.63 -30.38
C MET A 125 -1.63 -11.89 -29.63
N ARG A 126 -2.68 -12.56 -30.11
CA ARG A 126 -3.10 -13.85 -29.56
C ARG A 126 -2.03 -14.92 -29.74
N ARG A 127 -2.00 -15.87 -28.80
CA ARG A 127 -1.12 -17.04 -28.90
C ARG A 127 -1.42 -17.83 -30.19
N ALA A 128 -0.38 -18.28 -30.86
CA ALA A 128 -0.52 -19.13 -32.04
C ALA A 128 -1.43 -20.35 -31.75
N GLY A 129 -2.39 -20.59 -32.64
CA GLY A 129 -3.44 -21.62 -32.49
C GLY A 129 -4.72 -21.13 -31.79
N TYR A 130 -4.75 -19.89 -31.30
CA TYR A 130 -5.91 -19.31 -30.59
C TYR A 130 -6.43 -18.03 -31.25
N GLY A 131 -6.11 -17.80 -32.53
CA GLY A 131 -6.59 -16.64 -33.29
C GLY A 131 -8.10 -16.68 -33.54
N LYS A 132 -8.73 -15.50 -33.62
CA LYS A 132 -10.09 -15.35 -34.13
C LYS A 132 -10.17 -15.76 -35.61
N PRO A 133 -11.35 -16.16 -36.13
CA PRO A 133 -11.51 -16.43 -37.55
C PRO A 133 -11.04 -15.24 -38.41
N GLY A 134 -10.11 -15.49 -39.33
CA GLY A 134 -9.52 -14.47 -40.20
C GLY A 134 -8.37 -13.66 -39.60
N GLU A 135 -8.01 -13.88 -38.33
CA GLU A 135 -6.89 -13.19 -37.68
C GLU A 135 -5.54 -13.76 -38.13
N VAL A 136 -4.61 -12.86 -38.48
CA VAL A 136 -3.22 -13.22 -38.80
C VAL A 136 -2.36 -13.02 -37.55
N ILE A 137 -1.92 -14.14 -36.97
CA ILE A 137 -1.06 -14.14 -35.79
C ILE A 137 0.33 -13.63 -36.14
N ARG A 138 0.85 -12.69 -35.35
CA ARG A 138 2.20 -12.13 -35.52
C ARG A 138 3.27 -13.14 -35.11
N PRO A 139 4.49 -13.05 -35.68
CA PRO A 139 5.62 -13.83 -35.19
C PRO A 139 5.88 -13.53 -33.70
N TRP A 140 6.29 -14.55 -32.94
CA TRP A 140 6.54 -14.44 -31.50
C TRP A 140 7.46 -13.26 -31.14
N ALA A 141 8.55 -13.05 -31.90
CA ALA A 141 9.47 -11.94 -31.64
C ALA A 141 8.80 -10.56 -31.75
N HIS A 142 7.80 -10.41 -32.63
CA HIS A 142 7.03 -9.17 -32.76
C HIS A 142 6.07 -9.00 -31.58
N GLN A 143 5.39 -10.07 -31.18
CA GLN A 143 4.51 -10.06 -30.00
C GLN A 143 5.30 -9.67 -28.74
N GLN A 144 6.47 -10.29 -28.57
CA GLN A 144 7.37 -10.01 -27.45
C GLN A 144 7.89 -8.57 -27.45
N ALA A 145 8.27 -8.02 -28.62
CA ALA A 145 8.69 -6.62 -28.76
C ALA A 145 7.57 -5.65 -28.34
N ILE A 146 6.36 -5.87 -28.86
CA ILE A 146 5.17 -5.04 -28.58
C ILE A 146 4.82 -5.06 -27.08
N ALA A 147 4.91 -6.23 -26.45
CA ALA A 147 4.57 -6.38 -25.04
C ALA A 147 5.62 -5.78 -24.08
N ALA A 148 6.86 -5.59 -24.51
CA ALA A 148 7.97 -5.30 -23.58
C ALA A 148 8.83 -4.08 -23.90
N ASP A 149 8.81 -3.58 -25.13
CA ASP A 149 9.56 -2.39 -25.55
C ASP A 149 8.57 -1.32 -25.99
N PHE A 150 8.41 -0.28 -25.18
CA PHE A 150 7.50 0.83 -25.46
C PHE A 150 7.77 1.46 -26.83
N ALA A 151 9.03 1.48 -27.30
CA ALA A 151 9.37 2.04 -28.60
C ALA A 151 8.87 1.15 -29.76
N ALA A 152 8.96 -0.18 -29.60
CA ALA A 152 8.40 -1.13 -30.56
C ALA A 152 6.87 -1.08 -30.57
N ASN A 153 6.26 -0.92 -29.40
CA ASN A 153 4.83 -0.72 -29.26
C ASN A 153 4.34 0.57 -29.95
N VAL A 154 5.03 1.70 -29.75
CA VAL A 154 4.75 2.96 -30.46
C VAL A 154 4.86 2.77 -31.99
N ALA A 155 5.92 2.12 -32.48
CA ALA A 155 6.09 1.89 -33.92
C ALA A 155 4.97 1.01 -34.51
N ALA A 156 4.52 -0.01 -33.77
CA ALA A 156 3.40 -0.86 -34.16
C ALA A 156 2.06 -0.09 -34.13
N GLY A 157 1.79 0.70 -33.09
CA GLY A 157 0.59 1.53 -32.98
C GLY A 157 0.53 2.62 -34.06
N LEU A 158 1.66 3.26 -34.36
CA LEU A 158 1.77 4.22 -35.45
C LEU A 158 1.36 3.61 -36.79
N ARG A 159 1.85 2.39 -37.08
CA ARG A 159 1.51 1.67 -38.31
C ARG A 159 0.00 1.41 -38.41
N ILE A 160 -0.66 1.06 -37.30
CA ILE A 160 -2.13 0.86 -37.26
C ILE A 160 -2.84 2.18 -37.58
N LEU A 161 -2.42 3.30 -36.97
CA LEU A 161 -3.03 4.60 -37.22
C LEU A 161 -2.86 5.05 -38.68
N GLN A 162 -1.69 4.82 -39.28
CA GLN A 162 -1.44 5.09 -40.71
C GLN A 162 -2.32 4.23 -41.62
N GLU A 163 -2.52 2.96 -41.26
CA GLU A 163 -3.44 2.07 -41.98
C GLU A 163 -4.88 2.61 -41.92
N LYS A 164 -5.35 3.04 -40.74
CA LYS A 164 -6.71 3.59 -40.59
C LYS A 164 -6.89 4.89 -41.35
N TRP A 165 -5.88 5.76 -41.37
CA TRP A 165 -5.86 6.94 -42.24
C TRP A 165 -6.03 6.54 -43.70
N ASN A 166 -5.20 5.63 -44.20
CA ASN A 166 -5.26 5.20 -45.59
C ASN A 166 -6.60 4.56 -45.97
N LEU A 167 -7.17 3.73 -45.09
CA LEU A 167 -8.48 3.09 -45.31
C LEU A 167 -9.61 4.13 -45.43
N THR A 168 -9.69 5.03 -44.46
CA THR A 168 -10.74 6.08 -44.43
C THR A 168 -10.59 7.06 -45.59
N ARG A 169 -9.36 7.44 -45.94
CA ARG A 169 -9.08 8.33 -47.07
C ARG A 169 -9.39 7.72 -48.42
N SER A 170 -9.01 6.46 -48.62
CA SER A 170 -9.33 5.72 -49.85
C SER A 170 -10.83 5.56 -50.06
N ALA A 171 -11.60 5.59 -48.97
CA ALA A 171 -13.07 5.59 -48.98
C ALA A 171 -13.70 6.98 -49.18
N GLY A 172 -12.90 8.03 -49.40
CA GLY A 172 -13.38 9.40 -49.56
C GLY A 172 -13.85 10.06 -48.26
N MET A 173 -13.56 9.48 -47.09
CA MET A 173 -13.91 10.06 -45.80
C MET A 173 -12.86 11.10 -45.39
N ILE A 174 -13.11 12.35 -45.77
CA ILE A 174 -12.22 13.48 -45.55
C ILE A 174 -12.85 14.44 -44.54
N VAL A 175 -12.03 14.92 -43.60
CA VAL A 175 -12.40 15.93 -42.62
C VAL A 175 -11.77 17.27 -43.00
N ASN A 176 -12.56 18.34 -42.97
CA ASN A 176 -12.17 19.71 -43.32
C ASN A 176 -11.50 19.77 -44.72
N GLY A 177 -10.34 20.43 -44.86
CA GLY A 177 -9.56 20.41 -46.11
C GLY A 177 -8.65 19.19 -46.27
N GLY A 178 -8.62 18.31 -45.27
CA GLY A 178 -8.01 16.99 -45.39
C GLY A 178 -6.49 16.94 -45.23
N SER A 179 -5.80 18.06 -45.00
CA SER A 179 -4.35 18.09 -44.73
C SER A 179 -3.98 17.19 -43.55
N GLU A 180 -2.93 16.38 -43.69
CA GLU A 180 -2.40 15.51 -42.64
C GLU A 180 -1.81 16.28 -41.46
N GLN A 181 -1.48 17.57 -41.66
CA GLN A 181 -0.91 18.42 -40.62
C GLN A 181 -1.95 18.88 -39.58
N GLY A 182 -3.23 18.95 -39.97
CA GLY A 182 -4.31 19.39 -39.09
C GLY A 182 -4.73 18.29 -38.12
N ILE A 183 -4.60 18.53 -36.82
CA ILE A 183 -4.93 17.55 -35.75
C ILE A 183 -6.35 16.98 -35.92
N GLU A 184 -7.33 17.84 -36.18
CA GLU A 184 -8.75 17.47 -36.35
C GLU A 184 -8.99 16.60 -37.58
N ASN A 185 -8.14 16.68 -38.59
CA ASN A 185 -8.34 15.95 -39.85
C ASN A 185 -8.11 14.44 -39.70
N TRP A 186 -7.58 14.00 -38.56
CA TRP A 186 -7.41 12.61 -38.16
C TRP A 186 -8.67 11.99 -37.53
N PHE A 187 -9.78 12.74 -37.36
CA PHE A 187 -10.97 12.27 -36.65
C PHE A 187 -11.49 10.90 -37.10
N PHE A 188 -11.60 10.65 -38.42
CA PHE A 188 -12.04 9.34 -38.91
C PHE A 188 -11.01 8.23 -38.71
N ALA A 189 -9.72 8.53 -38.86
CA ALA A 189 -8.66 7.56 -38.59
C ALA A 189 -8.65 7.15 -37.11
N LEU A 190 -8.86 8.10 -36.19
CA LEU A 190 -8.98 7.85 -34.75
C LEU A 190 -10.24 7.04 -34.41
N TRP A 191 -11.36 7.34 -35.07
CA TRP A 191 -12.60 6.58 -34.93
C TRP A 191 -12.40 5.12 -35.34
N ALA A 192 -11.73 4.91 -36.48
CA ALA A 192 -11.40 3.60 -37.01
C ALA A 192 -10.29 2.89 -36.22
N TYR A 193 -9.40 3.62 -35.55
CA TYR A 193 -8.38 3.05 -34.65
C TYR A 193 -9.05 2.31 -33.49
N ASN A 194 -10.02 2.96 -32.85
CA ASN A 194 -10.69 2.41 -31.67
C ASN A 194 -11.75 1.35 -31.99
N SER A 195 -12.55 1.55 -33.04
CA SER A 195 -13.74 0.71 -33.29
C SER A 195 -13.72 -0.04 -34.63
N GLY A 196 -12.63 0.08 -35.39
CA GLY A 196 -12.49 -0.50 -36.72
C GLY A 196 -13.13 0.32 -37.85
N PHE A 197 -12.82 -0.09 -39.08
CA PHE A 197 -13.41 0.45 -40.31
C PHE A 197 -14.08 -0.69 -41.06
N TYR A 198 -15.32 -0.49 -41.50
CA TYR A 198 -16.12 -1.48 -42.21
C TYR A 198 -16.19 -1.11 -43.70
N PRO A 199 -15.53 -1.84 -44.60
CA PRO A 199 -15.50 -1.49 -46.03
C PRO A 199 -16.88 -1.59 -46.69
N ASP A 200 -17.11 -0.76 -47.70
CA ASP A 200 -18.30 -0.86 -48.56
C ASP A 200 -18.26 -2.18 -49.35
N GLN A 201 -19.31 -2.99 -49.19
CA GLN A 201 -19.48 -4.25 -49.90
C GLN A 201 -20.24 -4.09 -51.23
N GLY A 202 -20.71 -2.88 -51.57
CA GLY A 202 -21.46 -2.59 -52.79
C GLY A 202 -22.87 -3.20 -52.83
N ASN A 203 -23.36 -3.71 -51.71
CA ASN A 203 -24.65 -4.41 -51.58
C ASN A 203 -25.70 -3.60 -50.79
N GLY A 204 -25.40 -2.35 -50.44
CA GLY A 204 -26.26 -1.48 -49.64
C GLY A 204 -26.24 -1.77 -48.14
N SER A 205 -25.38 -2.66 -47.65
CA SER A 205 -25.17 -2.86 -46.22
C SER A 205 -24.50 -1.62 -45.59
N PRO A 206 -24.76 -1.33 -44.30
CA PRO A 206 -24.03 -0.28 -43.59
C PRO A 206 -22.51 -0.47 -43.67
N TRP A 207 -21.79 0.62 -43.88
CA TRP A 207 -20.33 0.63 -44.01
C TRP A 207 -19.76 1.96 -43.46
N GLY A 208 -18.45 2.04 -43.28
CA GLY A 208 -17.73 3.21 -42.75
C GLY A 208 -17.27 3.03 -41.32
N VAL A 209 -17.40 4.07 -40.49
CA VAL A 209 -17.03 4.07 -39.07
C VAL A 209 -18.25 3.84 -38.17
N GLY A 210 -18.08 3.06 -37.10
CA GLY A 210 -19.18 2.49 -36.31
C GLY A 210 -19.94 3.49 -35.41
N TRP A 211 -21.17 3.17 -35.03
CA TRP A 211 -22.05 4.03 -34.21
C TRP A 211 -21.49 4.39 -32.82
N PHE A 212 -20.63 3.56 -32.25
CA PHE A 212 -20.14 3.74 -30.88
C PHE A 212 -19.52 5.13 -30.65
N ASN A 213 -18.61 5.58 -31.51
CA ASN A 213 -17.96 6.90 -31.39
C ASN A 213 -18.72 8.03 -32.10
N ASN A 214 -19.99 7.84 -32.48
CA ASN A 214 -20.77 8.94 -33.06
C ASN A 214 -21.02 10.01 -31.99
N PRO A 215 -20.65 11.29 -32.21
CA PRO A 215 -20.85 12.36 -31.23
C PRO A 215 -22.28 12.53 -30.72
N VAL A 216 -23.29 12.17 -31.52
CA VAL A 216 -24.72 12.23 -31.14
C VAL A 216 -25.18 11.02 -30.31
N ASN A 217 -24.34 9.98 -30.14
CA ASN A 217 -24.73 8.77 -29.42
C ASN A 217 -25.19 9.12 -27.99
N PRO A 218 -26.41 8.72 -27.57
CA PRO A 218 -26.98 9.10 -26.26
C PRO A 218 -26.16 8.63 -25.05
N ARG A 219 -25.17 7.76 -25.23
CA ARG A 219 -24.20 7.41 -24.19
C ARG A 219 -23.36 8.60 -23.72
N TYR A 220 -23.16 9.60 -24.59
CA TYR A 220 -22.39 10.80 -24.29
C TYR A 220 -23.33 11.96 -23.95
N PRO A 221 -23.04 12.78 -22.92
CA PRO A 221 -23.82 13.99 -22.68
C PRO A 221 -23.83 14.89 -23.92
N ALA A 222 -25.02 15.36 -24.32
CA ALA A 222 -25.20 16.15 -25.54
C ALA A 222 -24.63 17.57 -25.40
N ASP A 223 -24.58 18.09 -24.18
CA ASP A 223 -24.04 19.41 -23.82
C ASP A 223 -22.57 19.37 -23.35
N ARG A 224 -21.90 18.21 -23.48
CA ARG A 224 -20.50 18.05 -23.07
C ARG A 224 -19.60 19.13 -23.67
N LEU A 225 -18.72 19.69 -22.84
CA LEU A 225 -17.69 20.62 -23.29
C LEU A 225 -16.58 19.88 -24.06
N PRO A 226 -15.70 20.57 -24.80
CA PRO A 226 -14.53 19.92 -25.40
C PRO A 226 -13.65 19.31 -24.30
N PHE A 227 -13.30 18.03 -24.45
CA PHE A 227 -12.57 17.25 -23.45
C PHE A 227 -11.30 17.98 -22.97
N MET A 228 -11.20 18.19 -21.66
CA MET A 228 -10.10 18.86 -20.95
C MET A 228 -9.86 20.34 -21.28
N GLU A 229 -10.67 20.99 -22.11
CA GLU A 229 -10.48 22.42 -22.44
C GLU A 229 -10.79 23.33 -21.26
N PHE A 230 -11.76 22.95 -20.43
CA PHE A 230 -12.25 23.76 -19.32
C PHE A 230 -11.97 23.14 -17.94
N ASP A 231 -11.86 21.81 -17.87
CA ASP A 231 -11.57 21.10 -16.62
C ASP A 231 -10.74 19.83 -16.88
N TYR A 232 -9.59 19.71 -16.20
CA TYR A 232 -8.77 18.50 -16.28
C TYR A 232 -9.46 17.29 -15.60
N SER A 233 -10.46 17.53 -14.75
CA SER A 233 -11.26 16.48 -14.11
C SER A 233 -12.06 15.63 -15.11
N ASP A 234 -12.27 16.12 -16.35
CA ASP A 234 -12.84 15.34 -17.46
C ASP A 234 -12.11 14.00 -17.64
N SER A 235 -10.80 13.95 -17.37
CA SER A 235 -9.97 12.74 -17.44
C SER A 235 -10.34 11.65 -16.42
N SER A 236 -11.12 11.98 -15.38
CA SER A 236 -11.72 11.02 -14.45
C SER A 236 -13.03 10.40 -14.94
N HIS A 237 -13.66 11.00 -15.96
CA HIS A 237 -14.87 10.53 -16.62
C HIS A 237 -14.71 10.44 -18.16
N PRO A 238 -13.65 9.80 -18.68
CA PRO A 238 -13.37 9.77 -20.12
C PRO A 238 -14.37 8.92 -20.91
N GLN A 239 -15.33 8.25 -20.27
CA GLN A 239 -16.41 7.54 -20.96
C GLN A 239 -17.50 8.47 -21.50
N ASP A 240 -17.51 9.73 -21.08
CA ASP A 240 -18.54 10.71 -21.47
C ASP A 240 -18.23 11.40 -22.82
N TRP A 241 -17.07 11.09 -23.42
CA TRP A 241 -16.66 11.58 -24.74
C TRP A 241 -16.35 10.42 -25.72
N PRO A 242 -16.67 10.58 -27.02
CA PRO A 242 -16.25 9.63 -28.05
C PRO A 242 -14.73 9.64 -28.22
N TYR A 243 -14.15 8.51 -28.62
CA TYR A 243 -12.71 8.31 -28.70
C TYR A 243 -11.94 9.42 -29.46
N PRO A 244 -12.38 9.87 -30.66
CA PRO A 244 -11.65 10.92 -31.39
C PRO A 244 -11.61 12.26 -30.66
N GLU A 245 -12.68 12.64 -29.96
CA GLU A 245 -12.71 13.89 -29.18
C GLU A 245 -11.71 13.85 -28.03
N LYS A 246 -11.55 12.69 -27.39
CA LYS A 246 -10.59 12.51 -26.28
C LYS A 246 -9.15 12.61 -26.75
N VAL A 247 -8.82 11.94 -27.85
CA VAL A 247 -7.47 12.01 -28.44
C VAL A 247 -7.13 13.45 -28.84
N ILE A 248 -8.07 14.19 -29.44
CA ILE A 248 -7.87 15.60 -29.80
C ILE A 248 -7.75 16.49 -28.55
N GLY A 249 -8.53 16.22 -27.50
CA GLY A 249 -8.40 16.91 -26.22
C GLY A 249 -7.01 16.69 -25.60
N PHE A 250 -6.56 15.43 -25.50
CA PHE A 250 -5.22 15.08 -25.03
C PHE A 250 -4.10 15.71 -25.89
N ALA A 251 -4.29 15.76 -27.21
CA ALA A 251 -3.34 16.40 -28.12
C ALA A 251 -3.11 17.88 -27.74
N GLY A 252 -4.14 18.60 -27.28
CA GLY A 252 -4.04 19.99 -26.82
C GLY A 252 -3.77 20.18 -25.32
N HIS A 253 -4.09 19.18 -24.50
CA HIS A 253 -4.06 19.22 -23.04
C HIS A 253 -3.42 17.94 -22.46
N PRO A 254 -2.08 17.86 -22.41
CA PRO A 254 -1.37 16.70 -21.90
C PRO A 254 -1.62 16.46 -20.42
N LEU A 255 -1.71 15.18 -20.02
CA LEU A 255 -1.78 14.76 -18.63
C LEU A 255 -0.56 15.22 -17.81
N GLU A 256 -0.77 15.46 -16.52
CA GLU A 256 0.31 15.50 -15.53
C GLU A 256 0.57 14.08 -15.01
N LEU A 257 1.80 13.59 -15.19
CA LEU A 257 2.20 12.25 -14.83
C LEU A 257 3.48 12.26 -13.99
N ILE A 258 3.68 11.20 -13.23
CA ILE A 258 4.92 11.00 -12.46
C ILE A 258 6.06 10.74 -13.45
N GLU A 259 7.18 11.44 -13.28
CA GLU A 259 8.44 11.13 -13.97
C GLU A 259 9.38 10.30 -13.07
N GLN A 260 9.33 10.52 -11.76
CA GLN A 260 10.14 9.78 -10.80
C GLN A 260 9.57 9.84 -9.38
N GLN A 261 9.77 8.79 -8.59
CA GLN A 261 9.51 8.78 -7.14
C GLN A 261 10.67 8.17 -6.34
N ILE A 262 11.23 8.91 -5.39
CA ILE A 262 12.23 8.40 -4.44
C ILE A 262 11.65 8.49 -3.03
N GLY A 263 11.33 7.35 -2.42
CA GLY A 263 10.63 7.33 -1.14
C GLY A 263 9.29 8.05 -1.25
N ASP A 264 9.12 9.10 -0.47
CA ASP A 264 7.89 9.91 -0.46
C ASP A 264 7.94 11.11 -1.43
N ASP A 265 9.09 11.39 -2.03
CA ASP A 265 9.29 12.53 -2.92
C ASP A 265 8.88 12.14 -4.35
N ILE A 266 7.83 12.78 -4.86
CA ILE A 266 7.29 12.55 -6.21
C ILE A 266 7.59 13.75 -7.11
N THR A 267 8.12 13.49 -8.30
CA THR A 267 8.30 14.48 -9.36
C THR A 267 7.23 14.31 -10.42
N TYR A 268 6.38 15.33 -10.58
CA TYR A 268 5.35 15.39 -11.62
C TYR A 268 5.80 16.25 -12.80
N VAL A 269 5.39 15.86 -14.02
CA VAL A 269 5.62 16.62 -15.26
C VAL A 269 4.43 16.51 -16.20
N HIS A 270 4.28 17.48 -17.09
CA HIS A 270 3.43 17.32 -18.26
C HIS A 270 3.97 16.21 -19.17
N ALA A 271 3.10 15.29 -19.56
CA ALA A 271 3.46 14.06 -20.25
C ALA A 271 4.23 14.30 -21.57
N TYR A 272 3.86 15.36 -22.31
CA TYR A 272 4.46 15.75 -23.59
C TYR A 272 4.15 17.21 -23.94
N ARG A 273 4.70 17.73 -25.04
CA ARG A 273 4.36 19.06 -25.58
C ARG A 273 2.96 19.06 -26.23
N PRO A 274 2.08 20.01 -25.87
CA PRO A 274 0.77 20.13 -26.50
C PRO A 274 0.86 20.60 -27.94
N ALA A 275 -0.15 20.26 -28.73
CA ALA A 275 -0.43 20.86 -30.02
C ALA A 275 -0.84 22.32 -29.81
N TRP A 276 -0.68 23.14 -30.84
CA TRP A 276 -1.02 24.56 -30.75
C TRP A 276 -2.00 24.99 -31.85
N TRP A 277 -2.80 25.99 -31.51
CA TRP A 277 -3.75 26.64 -32.39
C TRP A 277 -3.44 28.14 -32.44
N THR A 278 -3.77 28.79 -33.54
CA THR A 278 -3.56 30.24 -33.73
C THR A 278 -4.38 31.10 -32.77
N THR A 279 -5.52 30.58 -32.28
CA THR A 279 -6.36 31.23 -31.27
C THR A 279 -6.95 30.20 -30.31
N THR A 280 -7.29 30.61 -29.08
CA THR A 280 -8.02 29.77 -28.14
C THR A 280 -9.38 29.34 -28.69
N GLY A 281 -10.09 30.23 -29.41
CA GLY A 281 -11.37 29.90 -30.04
C GLY A 281 -11.27 28.75 -31.04
N ASN A 282 -10.18 28.69 -31.80
CA ASN A 282 -9.91 27.57 -32.70
C ASN A 282 -9.66 26.26 -31.93
N ARG A 283 -8.97 26.30 -30.78
CA ARG A 283 -8.77 25.10 -29.94
C ARG A 283 -10.07 24.62 -29.30
N VAL A 284 -10.86 25.52 -28.72
CA VAL A 284 -12.17 25.22 -28.11
C VAL A 284 -13.13 24.56 -29.10
N THR A 285 -13.04 24.94 -30.38
CA THR A 285 -13.88 24.39 -31.47
C THR A 285 -13.21 23.23 -32.22
N ALA A 286 -12.15 22.63 -31.67
CA ALA A 286 -11.52 21.43 -32.26
C ALA A 286 -12.49 20.24 -32.29
N LYS A 287 -13.39 20.12 -31.29
CA LYS A 287 -14.49 19.15 -31.34
C LYS A 287 -15.52 19.53 -32.42
N PRO A 288 -16.11 18.57 -33.14
CA PRO A 288 -17.17 18.83 -34.11
C PRO A 288 -18.51 19.17 -33.43
N PRO A 289 -19.47 19.79 -34.15
CA PRO A 289 -20.87 19.83 -33.74
C PRO A 289 -21.41 18.41 -33.51
N VAL A 290 -22.26 18.26 -32.49
CA VAL A 290 -22.74 16.95 -31.99
C VAL A 290 -23.54 16.18 -33.05
N ASP A 291 -24.29 16.88 -33.90
CA ASP A 291 -25.17 16.31 -34.93
C ASP A 291 -24.50 16.13 -36.30
N LEU A 292 -23.23 16.55 -36.47
CA LEU A 292 -22.55 16.61 -37.77
C LEU A 292 -22.52 15.26 -38.51
N PHE A 293 -22.43 14.15 -37.77
CA PHE A 293 -22.31 12.78 -38.31
C PHE A 293 -23.64 12.00 -38.22
N CYS A 294 -24.76 12.70 -38.24
CA CYS A 294 -26.09 12.11 -38.18
C CYS A 294 -26.98 12.65 -39.29
N GLY A 295 -27.38 11.78 -40.22
CA GLY A 295 -28.35 12.14 -41.24
C GLY A 295 -28.88 10.95 -42.02
N THR A 296 -29.63 11.25 -43.09
CA THR A 296 -30.26 10.24 -43.94
C THR A 296 -29.26 9.32 -44.63
N SER A 297 -28.00 9.72 -44.75
CA SER A 297 -26.95 8.87 -45.35
C SER A 297 -26.55 7.67 -44.50
N ASN A 298 -26.83 7.67 -43.19
CA ASN A 298 -26.47 6.59 -42.27
C ASN A 298 -27.66 6.15 -41.40
N ASP A 299 -28.90 6.33 -41.88
CA ASP A 299 -30.11 6.00 -41.14
C ASP A 299 -30.17 6.66 -39.74
N CYS A 300 -29.72 7.91 -39.63
CA CYS A 300 -29.68 8.67 -38.37
C CYS A 300 -30.54 9.94 -38.46
N ASP A 301 -31.27 10.27 -37.39
CA ASP A 301 -32.09 11.48 -37.27
C ASP A 301 -31.76 12.22 -35.96
N PRO A 302 -31.11 13.40 -36.02
CA PRO A 302 -30.77 14.18 -34.82
C PRO A 302 -32.00 14.77 -34.10
N GLY A 303 -33.17 14.81 -34.76
CA GLY A 303 -34.43 15.25 -34.17
C GLY A 303 -35.16 14.15 -33.39
N ASN A 304 -34.79 12.88 -33.57
CA ASN A 304 -35.49 11.73 -32.97
C ASN A 304 -35.02 11.41 -31.54
N GLN A 305 -35.20 12.35 -30.62
CA GLN A 305 -34.83 12.17 -29.22
C GLN A 305 -35.67 11.11 -28.49
N ALA A 306 -36.90 10.83 -28.96
CA ALA A 306 -37.85 9.97 -28.26
C ALA A 306 -37.58 8.46 -28.42
N THR A 307 -36.99 8.03 -29.54
CA THR A 307 -36.71 6.60 -29.81
C THR A 307 -35.23 6.29 -30.04
N GLY A 308 -34.38 7.32 -30.06
CA GLY A 308 -32.94 7.22 -30.30
C GLY A 308 -32.56 7.76 -31.69
N PHE A 309 -31.41 8.40 -31.77
CA PHE A 309 -30.96 9.06 -33.01
C PHE A 309 -30.61 8.07 -34.14
N CYS A 310 -30.16 6.86 -33.80
CA CYS A 310 -29.96 5.79 -34.78
C CYS A 310 -31.29 5.08 -35.05
N LEU A 311 -31.79 5.15 -36.29
CA LEU A 311 -33.10 4.61 -36.67
C LEU A 311 -33.10 3.09 -36.89
N ARG A 312 -31.93 2.46 -36.79
CA ARG A 312 -31.76 1.02 -36.99
C ARG A 312 -31.73 0.28 -35.66
N SER A 313 -32.47 -0.83 -35.60
CA SER A 313 -32.50 -1.73 -34.44
C SER A 313 -31.20 -2.49 -34.19
N ASP A 314 -30.33 -2.62 -35.20
CA ASP A 314 -29.01 -3.22 -35.09
C ASP A 314 -27.90 -2.22 -34.70
N TYR A 315 -28.27 -0.95 -34.45
CA TYR A 315 -27.36 0.15 -34.16
C TYR A 315 -26.24 0.37 -35.21
N LYS A 316 -26.45 -0.07 -36.46
CA LYS A 316 -25.47 0.11 -37.54
C LYS A 316 -25.65 1.42 -38.32
N CYS A 317 -25.83 2.54 -37.61
CA CYS A 317 -25.89 3.86 -38.23
C CYS A 317 -24.48 4.40 -38.56
N TRP A 318 -23.74 3.64 -39.36
CA TRP A 318 -22.32 3.84 -39.62
C TRP A 318 -22.07 5.01 -40.58
N TRP A 319 -21.15 5.89 -40.22
CA TRP A 319 -20.88 7.10 -40.98
C TRP A 319 -19.81 6.87 -42.05
N HIS A 320 -20.03 7.40 -43.25
CA HIS A 320 -19.15 7.15 -44.40
C HIS A 320 -19.07 8.31 -45.41
N ARG A 321 -19.34 9.55 -44.98
CA ARG A 321 -19.30 10.75 -45.82
C ARG A 321 -18.18 11.71 -45.40
N PRO A 322 -17.69 12.59 -46.30
CA PRO A 322 -16.87 13.73 -45.91
C PRO A 322 -17.59 14.63 -44.89
N ALA A 323 -16.83 15.33 -44.05
CA ALA A 323 -17.36 16.25 -43.04
C ALA A 323 -16.48 17.50 -42.91
N LYS A 324 -17.07 18.65 -42.57
CA LYS A 324 -16.34 19.91 -42.39
C LYS A 324 -16.96 20.74 -41.27
N TRP A 325 -16.11 21.23 -40.37
CA TRP A 325 -16.49 22.23 -39.36
C TRP A 325 -15.43 23.32 -39.17
N LYS A 326 -14.25 23.17 -39.77
CA LYS A 326 -13.14 24.15 -39.72
C LYS A 326 -12.53 24.34 -41.10
N ASP A 327 -11.90 25.50 -41.27
CA ASP A 327 -10.95 25.76 -42.36
C ASP A 327 -9.53 25.35 -41.93
N ASP A 328 -8.64 25.07 -42.90
CA ASP A 328 -7.31 24.51 -42.62
C ASP A 328 -6.41 25.44 -41.79
N ASN A 329 -6.60 26.76 -41.85
CA ASN A 329 -5.86 27.71 -41.01
C ASN A 329 -6.37 27.77 -39.55
N GLN A 330 -7.44 27.04 -39.23
CA GLN A 330 -8.02 26.94 -37.90
C GLN A 330 -7.66 25.62 -37.20
N THR A 331 -7.12 24.62 -37.89
CA THR A 331 -6.77 23.32 -37.30
C THR A 331 -5.57 23.40 -36.37
N GLY A 332 -5.42 22.41 -35.49
CA GLY A 332 -4.28 22.28 -34.60
C GLY A 332 -3.02 21.92 -35.36
N ASN A 333 -1.87 22.28 -34.78
CA ASN A 333 -0.56 22.11 -35.39
C ASN A 333 0.38 21.32 -34.45
N GLU A 334 1.28 20.56 -35.06
CA GLU A 334 2.29 19.76 -34.36
C GLU A 334 3.31 20.65 -33.62
N LEU A 335 3.87 20.10 -32.54
CA LEU A 335 5.06 20.62 -31.89
C LEU A 335 5.99 19.48 -31.46
N LEU A 336 7.09 19.27 -32.17
CA LEU A 336 8.09 18.28 -31.76
C LEU A 336 8.94 18.78 -30.60
N ARG A 337 9.26 17.91 -29.65
CA ARG A 337 10.26 18.17 -28.60
C ARG A 337 11.63 17.67 -29.04
N PHE A 338 11.68 16.56 -29.77
CA PHE A 338 12.90 15.88 -30.16
C PHE A 338 13.07 15.89 -31.68
N ASP A 339 14.21 16.41 -32.15
CA ASP A 339 14.56 16.38 -33.56
C ASP A 339 14.72 14.93 -34.07
N PRO A 340 14.53 14.65 -35.38
CA PRO A 340 14.78 13.32 -35.93
C PRO A 340 16.22 12.85 -35.68
N GLY A 341 16.38 11.62 -35.18
CA GLY A 341 17.66 11.04 -34.79
C GLY A 341 18.14 11.37 -33.37
N TYR A 342 17.30 11.99 -32.53
CA TYR A 342 17.66 12.34 -31.17
C TYR A 342 18.01 11.10 -30.31
N PRO A 343 19.06 11.14 -29.48
CA PRO A 343 19.45 10.00 -28.64
C PRO A 343 18.37 9.51 -27.66
N TYR A 344 18.41 8.22 -27.34
CA TYR A 344 17.55 7.59 -26.34
C TYR A 344 17.59 8.32 -24.98
N GLN A 345 16.45 8.43 -24.32
CA GLN A 345 16.32 9.07 -23.00
C GLN A 345 16.56 8.07 -21.87
N ASP A 346 17.36 8.44 -20.87
CA ASP A 346 17.66 7.58 -19.72
C ASP A 346 16.40 7.15 -18.94
N ASP A 347 16.45 5.94 -18.39
CA ASP A 347 15.40 5.39 -17.54
C ASP A 347 15.33 6.14 -16.20
N ALA A 348 14.15 6.22 -15.60
CA ALA A 348 13.98 6.78 -14.25
C ALA A 348 14.53 5.82 -13.17
N SER A 349 14.73 6.34 -11.96
CA SER A 349 15.29 5.57 -10.84
C SER A 349 14.32 5.39 -9.67
N SER A 350 13.01 5.34 -9.94
CA SER A 350 12.01 5.23 -8.87
C SER A 350 12.18 3.94 -8.06
N PHE A 351 12.01 3.99 -6.74
CA PHE A 351 12.13 2.85 -5.82
C PHE A 351 13.35 1.95 -6.12
N PRO A 352 14.59 2.44 -5.92
CA PRO A 352 15.79 1.66 -6.22
C PRO A 352 15.84 0.37 -5.38
N PRO A 353 16.17 -0.79 -5.97
CA PRO A 353 16.21 -2.05 -5.25
C PRO A 353 17.39 -2.14 -4.27
N ARG A 354 17.30 -3.03 -3.28
CA ARG A 354 18.44 -3.38 -2.41
C ARG A 354 19.21 -4.56 -2.99
N CYS A 355 20.43 -4.27 -3.42
CA CYS A 355 21.32 -5.23 -4.10
C CYS A 355 22.45 -5.78 -3.22
N THR A 356 22.36 -5.60 -1.90
CA THR A 356 23.41 -6.00 -0.96
C THR A 356 22.80 -6.73 0.23
N LEU A 357 23.64 -7.49 0.94
CA LEU A 357 23.28 -8.12 2.22
C LEU A 357 23.28 -7.11 3.40
N ALA A 358 23.22 -5.81 3.12
CA ALA A 358 23.15 -4.80 4.16
C ALA A 358 21.92 -5.01 5.04
N GLY A 359 22.10 -4.91 6.36
CA GLY A 359 21.03 -5.17 7.33
C GLY A 359 20.87 -6.65 7.70
N LEU A 360 21.62 -7.58 7.10
CA LEU A 360 21.68 -8.97 7.54
C LEU A 360 22.90 -9.24 8.45
N PRO A 361 22.79 -10.22 9.37
CA PRO A 361 23.94 -10.71 10.11
C PRO A 361 24.92 -11.45 9.18
N VAL A 362 26.20 -11.49 9.58
CA VAL A 362 27.23 -12.23 8.84
C VAL A 362 26.85 -13.71 8.76
N ASN A 363 27.07 -14.32 7.59
CA ASN A 363 26.75 -15.73 7.29
C ASN A 363 25.24 -16.07 7.31
N ALA A 364 24.36 -15.08 7.18
CA ALA A 364 22.95 -15.34 6.96
C ALA A 364 22.74 -16.21 5.71
N ARG A 365 21.92 -17.25 5.84
CA ARG A 365 21.47 -18.09 4.73
C ARG A 365 20.25 -17.44 4.11
N VAL A 366 20.34 -16.96 2.87
CA VAL A 366 19.30 -16.17 2.22
C VAL A 366 18.58 -16.99 1.15
N ILE A 367 17.27 -16.83 1.04
CA ILE A 367 16.45 -17.31 -0.08
C ILE A 367 15.70 -16.10 -0.62
N ASP A 368 15.94 -15.78 -1.89
CA ASP A 368 15.19 -14.78 -2.65
C ASP A 368 13.89 -15.36 -3.20
N ASP A 369 12.94 -14.53 -3.64
CA ASP A 369 11.70 -15.00 -4.29
C ASP A 369 11.94 -15.51 -5.72
N MET A 370 13.13 -15.24 -6.24
CA MET A 370 13.59 -15.70 -7.54
C MET A 370 14.96 -16.35 -7.40
N PRO A 371 15.28 -17.39 -8.19
CA PRO A 371 16.64 -17.90 -8.23
C PRO A 371 17.63 -16.75 -8.51
N SER A 372 18.69 -16.64 -7.72
CA SER A 372 19.73 -15.61 -7.84
C SER A 372 20.29 -15.47 -9.25
N ALA A 373 20.41 -16.58 -10.00
CA ALA A 373 20.86 -16.55 -11.40
C ALA A 373 19.85 -15.93 -12.39
N THR A 374 18.64 -15.55 -11.95
CA THR A 374 17.63 -14.93 -12.79
C THR A 374 18.12 -13.56 -13.29
N PRO A 375 18.20 -13.33 -14.61
CA PRO A 375 18.60 -12.04 -15.15
C PRO A 375 17.64 -10.93 -14.70
N LYS A 376 18.19 -9.84 -14.14
CA LYS A 376 17.42 -8.70 -13.62
C LYS A 376 17.47 -7.53 -14.60
N MET A 377 16.31 -6.98 -14.98
CA MET A 377 16.24 -5.86 -15.94
C MET A 377 16.81 -4.57 -15.35
N ARG A 378 16.60 -4.34 -14.04
CA ARG A 378 17.27 -3.28 -13.29
C ARG A 378 18.56 -3.87 -12.70
N PRO A 379 19.75 -3.31 -12.99
CA PRO A 379 21.01 -3.89 -12.58
C PRO A 379 21.11 -4.08 -11.07
N CYS A 380 21.38 -5.31 -10.66
CA CYS A 380 21.56 -5.70 -9.26
C CYS A 380 22.64 -6.77 -9.22
N ALA A 381 23.79 -6.48 -8.61
CA ALA A 381 24.89 -7.44 -8.53
C ALA A 381 24.56 -8.48 -7.45
N ASN A 382 24.27 -9.71 -7.86
CA ASN A 382 24.06 -10.81 -6.92
C ASN A 382 25.31 -10.99 -6.05
N SER A 383 25.15 -10.81 -4.74
CA SER A 383 26.24 -10.95 -3.75
C SER A 383 26.10 -12.20 -2.88
N PHE A 384 25.11 -13.05 -3.14
CA PHE A 384 24.81 -14.25 -2.36
C PHE A 384 24.43 -15.44 -3.25
N THR A 385 24.46 -16.63 -2.65
CA THR A 385 23.95 -17.88 -3.23
C THR A 385 22.68 -18.26 -2.48
N ASP A 386 21.63 -18.65 -3.19
CA ASP A 386 20.40 -19.10 -2.54
C ASP A 386 20.65 -20.33 -1.68
N ALA A 387 20.20 -20.26 -0.43
CA ALA A 387 20.23 -21.36 0.52
C ALA A 387 18.99 -22.27 0.42
N GLY A 388 18.17 -22.08 -0.61
CA GLY A 388 16.88 -22.75 -0.76
C GLY A 388 16.14 -22.30 -2.02
N SER A 389 14.83 -22.56 -2.03
CA SER A 389 13.94 -22.23 -3.15
C SER A 389 12.66 -21.57 -2.69
N PHE A 390 12.12 -20.69 -3.52
CA PHE A 390 10.79 -20.12 -3.38
C PHE A 390 9.79 -20.75 -4.37
N SER A 391 8.54 -20.88 -3.96
CA SER A 391 7.45 -21.34 -4.84
C SER A 391 6.11 -20.70 -4.45
N LEU A 392 5.26 -20.44 -5.45
CA LEU A 392 3.88 -19.98 -5.28
C LEU A 392 2.91 -21.15 -5.50
N SER A 393 2.01 -21.35 -4.54
CA SER A 393 0.86 -22.24 -4.66
C SER A 393 -0.40 -21.42 -4.95
N ILE A 394 -1.04 -21.70 -6.09
CA ILE A 394 -2.25 -21.00 -6.55
C ILE A 394 -3.32 -22.06 -6.87
N PRO A 395 -4.45 -22.09 -6.14
CA PRO A 395 -5.55 -23.03 -6.38
C PRO A 395 -6.15 -22.88 -7.78
N LYS A 396 -6.88 -23.92 -8.19
CA LYS A 396 -7.69 -23.90 -9.42
C LYS A 396 -9.16 -23.70 -9.07
N ASP A 397 -9.90 -23.07 -9.95
CA ASP A 397 -11.36 -23.07 -9.94
C ASP A 397 -11.94 -24.38 -10.50
N VAL A 398 -13.27 -24.45 -10.58
CA VAL A 398 -14.02 -25.60 -11.09
C VAL A 398 -13.74 -25.91 -12.57
N ASP A 399 -13.32 -24.91 -13.35
CA ASP A 399 -12.98 -25.03 -14.77
C ASP A 399 -11.49 -25.34 -14.98
N GLY A 400 -10.71 -25.44 -13.89
CA GLY A 400 -9.29 -25.75 -13.91
C GLY A 400 -8.37 -24.55 -14.16
N TYR A 401 -8.90 -23.33 -14.14
CA TYR A 401 -8.15 -22.08 -14.28
C TYR A 401 -7.69 -21.54 -12.93
N HIS A 402 -6.85 -20.49 -12.96
CA HIS A 402 -6.27 -19.89 -11.76
C HIS A 402 -6.70 -18.42 -11.63
N PRO A 403 -7.92 -18.12 -11.12
CA PRO A 403 -8.42 -16.76 -10.96
C PRO A 403 -7.46 -15.80 -10.25
N ALA A 404 -6.77 -16.26 -9.20
CA ALA A 404 -5.83 -15.43 -8.46
C ALA A 404 -4.67 -14.87 -9.31
N LYS A 405 -4.35 -15.46 -10.47
CA LYS A 405 -3.32 -14.92 -11.38
C LYS A 405 -3.72 -13.60 -12.03
N ILE A 406 -5.03 -13.28 -12.07
CA ILE A 406 -5.52 -11.96 -12.48
C ILE A 406 -4.98 -10.89 -11.52
N ASP A 407 -4.81 -11.25 -10.25
CA ASP A 407 -4.42 -10.34 -9.17
C ASP A 407 -2.98 -10.53 -8.67
N LEU A 408 -2.17 -11.35 -9.37
CA LEU A 408 -0.78 -11.60 -9.01
C LEU A 408 0.14 -10.64 -9.76
N HIS A 409 0.86 -9.83 -9.02
CA HIS A 409 1.69 -8.76 -9.55
C HIS A 409 3.15 -8.94 -9.15
N GLN A 410 4.06 -8.41 -9.97
CA GLN A 410 5.49 -8.40 -9.69
C GLN A 410 6.04 -7.00 -9.90
N LEU A 411 7.06 -6.62 -9.12
CA LEU A 411 7.79 -5.37 -9.30
C LEU A 411 9.30 -5.59 -9.21
N GLY A 412 10.05 -4.82 -9.99
CA GLY A 412 11.50 -4.79 -9.97
C GLY A 412 12.06 -3.96 -8.82
N GLY A 413 11.54 -4.11 -7.60
CA GLY A 413 12.01 -3.40 -6.41
C GLY A 413 12.56 -4.38 -5.39
N GLY A 414 12.35 -4.11 -4.10
CA GLY A 414 12.65 -5.05 -3.03
C GLY A 414 14.11 -5.48 -2.92
N PHE A 415 14.33 -6.63 -2.30
CA PHE A 415 15.62 -7.29 -2.29
C PHE A 415 15.90 -7.91 -3.66
N ASN A 416 17.15 -7.80 -4.10
CA ASN A 416 17.61 -8.38 -5.36
C ASN A 416 16.75 -8.02 -6.61
N SER A 417 16.15 -6.82 -6.62
CA SER A 417 15.42 -6.26 -7.76
C SER A 417 14.21 -7.09 -8.22
N HIS A 418 13.57 -7.84 -7.33
CA HIS A 418 12.32 -8.52 -7.63
C HIS A 418 11.51 -8.76 -6.35
N PHE A 419 10.19 -8.61 -6.42
CA PHE A 419 9.27 -9.19 -5.43
C PHE A 419 7.91 -9.44 -6.07
N TRP A 420 7.15 -10.38 -5.50
CA TRP A 420 5.75 -10.63 -5.82
C TRP A 420 4.83 -9.93 -4.84
N PHE A 421 3.64 -9.53 -5.27
CA PHE A 421 2.58 -9.09 -4.37
C PHE A 421 1.19 -9.34 -4.97
N THR A 422 0.18 -9.29 -4.10
CA THR A 422 -1.24 -9.40 -4.46
C THR A 422 -2.07 -8.74 -3.37
N HIS A 423 -3.38 -8.59 -3.58
CA HIS A 423 -4.25 -8.05 -2.55
C HIS A 423 -4.63 -9.11 -1.51
N THR A 424 -4.79 -8.67 -0.26
CA THR A 424 -5.25 -9.50 0.85
C THR A 424 -6.74 -9.76 0.81
N ARG A 425 -7.17 -10.97 1.20
CA ARG A 425 -8.57 -11.40 1.17
C ARG A 425 -8.91 -12.23 2.40
N ASP A 426 -10.07 -11.96 3.00
CA ASP A 426 -10.67 -12.82 4.01
C ASP A 426 -11.46 -13.97 3.34
N SER A 427 -12.10 -14.83 4.14
CA SER A 427 -12.90 -15.96 3.62
C SER A 427 -14.16 -15.55 2.87
N ALA A 428 -14.67 -14.33 3.05
CA ALA A 428 -15.83 -13.83 2.32
C ALA A 428 -15.44 -13.31 0.92
N HIS A 429 -14.20 -12.83 0.77
CA HIS A 429 -13.70 -12.19 -0.45
C HIS A 429 -12.71 -13.06 -1.25
N ASP A 430 -12.45 -14.32 -0.83
CA ASP A 430 -11.51 -15.24 -1.49
C ASP A 430 -12.13 -16.19 -2.53
N ARG A 431 -13.45 -16.08 -2.75
CA ARG A 431 -14.24 -16.92 -3.68
C ARG A 431 -14.04 -18.41 -3.42
N GLY A 432 -14.29 -18.84 -2.18
CA GLY A 432 -14.16 -20.24 -1.77
C GLY A 432 -12.71 -20.74 -1.86
N GLY A 433 -11.75 -19.84 -1.62
CA GLY A 433 -10.31 -20.11 -1.63
C GLY A 433 -9.63 -20.05 -3.00
N THR A 434 -10.35 -19.80 -4.10
CA THR A 434 -9.74 -19.73 -5.45
C THR A 434 -8.86 -18.51 -5.69
N MET A 435 -9.03 -17.45 -4.89
CA MET A 435 -8.20 -16.24 -4.91
C MET A 435 -6.99 -16.30 -3.95
N ARG A 436 -6.81 -17.42 -3.23
CA ARG A 436 -5.69 -17.59 -2.29
C ARG A 436 -4.39 -17.82 -3.04
N ILE A 437 -3.34 -17.12 -2.65
CA ILE A 437 -1.96 -17.34 -3.10
C ILE A 437 -1.10 -17.60 -1.86
N SER A 438 -0.25 -18.62 -1.92
CA SER A 438 0.69 -18.92 -0.83
C SER A 438 2.11 -19.07 -1.36
N GLY A 439 3.01 -18.17 -0.95
CA GLY A 439 4.44 -18.27 -1.19
C GLY A 439 5.13 -19.08 -0.11
N THR A 440 6.01 -20.00 -0.49
CA THR A 440 6.77 -20.86 0.43
C THR A 440 8.26 -20.82 0.11
N TRP A 441 9.06 -20.39 1.08
CA TRP A 441 10.52 -20.52 1.07
C TRP A 441 10.92 -21.82 1.77
N SER A 442 11.70 -22.66 1.10
CA SER A 442 12.20 -23.94 1.62
C SER A 442 13.71 -23.96 1.55
N PHE A 443 14.38 -24.09 2.70
CA PHE A 443 15.83 -24.23 2.76
C PHE A 443 16.27 -25.60 2.22
N TYR A 444 17.47 -25.69 1.64
CA TYR A 444 18.02 -26.97 1.17
C TYR A 444 18.57 -27.81 2.32
N ASP A 445 19.28 -27.16 3.24
CA ASP A 445 19.96 -27.85 4.33
C ASP A 445 19.06 -27.95 5.57
N PRO A 446 19.00 -29.13 6.22
CA PRO A 446 18.37 -29.24 7.52
C PRO A 446 19.15 -28.43 8.57
N LEU A 447 18.41 -27.95 9.57
CA LEU A 447 18.95 -27.29 10.75
C LEU A 447 18.43 -28.03 12.00
N ASN A 448 19.37 -28.44 12.84
CA ASN A 448 19.09 -29.01 14.16
C ASN A 448 19.67 -28.06 15.22
N GLY A 449 18.89 -27.08 15.62
CA GLY A 449 19.32 -26.05 16.56
C GLY A 449 18.59 -24.71 16.39
N TRP A 450 19.05 -23.73 17.15
CA TRP A 450 18.43 -22.40 17.21
C TRP A 450 18.84 -21.54 16.03
N ALA A 451 17.88 -20.82 15.45
CA ALA A 451 18.15 -19.79 14.45
C ALA A 451 17.15 -18.65 14.51
N ARG A 452 17.63 -17.44 14.22
CA ARG A 452 16.78 -16.28 13.97
C ARG A 452 16.29 -16.31 12.53
N LEU A 453 14.99 -16.09 12.37
CA LEU A 453 14.35 -15.98 11.06
C LEU A 453 14.04 -14.51 10.76
N LEU A 454 14.53 -14.03 9.62
CA LEU A 454 14.33 -12.68 9.11
C LEU A 454 13.56 -12.74 7.79
N VAL A 455 12.73 -11.74 7.53
CA VAL A 455 12.03 -11.55 6.25
C VAL A 455 12.31 -10.16 5.70
N HIS A 456 12.50 -10.04 4.40
CA HIS A 456 12.66 -8.75 3.74
C HIS A 456 11.29 -8.20 3.37
N ILE A 457 11.07 -6.94 3.70
CA ILE A 457 9.87 -6.19 3.34
C ILE A 457 10.26 -5.08 2.36
N PRO A 458 9.64 -5.03 1.16
CA PRO A 458 9.95 -4.01 0.16
C PRO A 458 9.40 -2.63 0.59
N ASP A 459 9.99 -1.56 0.04
CA ASP A 459 9.60 -0.18 0.33
C ASP A 459 8.23 0.25 -0.24
N HIS A 460 7.66 -0.53 -1.15
CA HIS A 460 6.34 -0.34 -1.75
C HIS A 460 5.70 -1.67 -2.13
N GLY A 461 4.38 -1.69 -2.39
CA GLY A 461 3.65 -2.90 -2.78
C GLY A 461 3.44 -3.92 -1.65
N ALA A 462 3.65 -3.49 -0.40
CA ALA A 462 3.44 -4.29 0.80
C ALA A 462 2.79 -3.41 1.87
N HIS A 463 1.51 -3.66 2.17
CA HIS A 463 0.65 -2.69 2.85
C HIS A 463 -0.05 -3.26 4.07
N THR A 464 -0.33 -4.56 4.07
CA THR A 464 -1.10 -5.23 5.12
C THR A 464 -0.45 -5.11 6.49
N GLN A 465 -1.32 -5.02 7.50
CA GLN A 465 -0.97 -5.04 8.91
C GLN A 465 -1.13 -6.42 9.54
N GLN A 466 -1.55 -7.42 8.76
CA GLN A 466 -1.88 -8.75 9.24
C GLN A 466 -1.17 -9.85 8.45
N ALA A 467 0.04 -9.57 7.93
CA ALA A 467 0.84 -10.58 7.22
C ALA A 467 1.20 -11.73 8.16
N THR A 468 0.52 -12.86 7.98
CA THR A 468 0.69 -14.05 8.81
C THR A 468 1.69 -15.00 8.18
N TYR A 469 2.86 -15.10 8.80
CA TYR A 469 3.90 -16.06 8.44
C TYR A 469 3.73 -17.34 9.26
N GLU A 470 3.71 -18.47 8.58
CA GLU A 470 3.76 -19.81 9.16
C GLU A 470 5.19 -20.34 9.08
N VAL A 471 5.73 -20.77 10.21
CA VAL A 471 7.11 -21.27 10.36
C VAL A 471 7.07 -22.74 10.70
N ASP A 472 7.52 -23.57 9.75
CA ASP A 472 7.76 -24.98 9.96
C ASP A 472 9.15 -25.19 10.58
N THR A 473 9.17 -25.62 11.83
CA THR A 473 10.40 -25.89 12.58
C THR A 473 10.97 -27.30 12.34
N GLY A 474 10.41 -28.05 11.38
CA GLY A 474 10.80 -29.42 11.05
C GLY A 474 9.70 -30.47 11.30
N THR A 475 8.53 -30.06 11.81
CA THR A 475 7.40 -30.93 12.16
C THR A 475 6.18 -30.75 11.23
N GLY A 476 6.25 -29.85 10.26
CA GLY A 476 5.17 -29.47 9.37
C GLY A 476 4.43 -28.21 9.84
N PHE A 477 3.83 -27.47 8.90
CA PHE A 477 3.12 -26.20 9.19
C PHE A 477 1.97 -26.34 10.20
N ALA A 478 1.30 -27.49 10.27
CA ALA A 478 0.18 -27.71 11.20
C ALA A 478 0.60 -27.63 12.68
N SER A 479 1.84 -28.02 12.98
CA SER A 479 2.45 -27.91 14.31
C SER A 479 3.48 -26.78 14.39
N GLY A 480 3.57 -25.98 13.32
CA GLY A 480 4.48 -24.86 13.22
C GLY A 480 4.04 -23.65 14.05
N LYS A 481 4.90 -22.63 14.10
CA LYS A 481 4.60 -21.36 14.78
C LYS A 481 4.00 -20.38 13.78
N LYS A 482 3.17 -19.46 14.25
CA LYS A 482 2.65 -18.33 13.46
C LYS A 482 3.19 -17.02 14.00
N ARG A 483 3.47 -16.08 13.10
CA ARG A 483 3.94 -14.72 13.42
C ARG A 483 3.22 -13.72 12.54
N VAL A 484 2.66 -12.67 13.14
CA VAL A 484 1.95 -11.63 12.40
C VAL A 484 2.71 -10.31 12.51
N ILE A 485 3.15 -9.80 11.35
CA ILE A 485 3.90 -8.55 11.24
C ILE A 485 3.20 -7.57 10.29
N LEU A 486 3.57 -6.31 10.42
CA LEU A 486 3.16 -5.25 9.50
C LEU A 486 4.15 -5.22 8.32
N GLN A 487 3.65 -5.15 7.09
CA GLN A 487 4.50 -5.03 5.91
C GLN A 487 4.65 -3.59 5.39
N ARG A 488 3.89 -2.61 5.88
CA ARG A 488 3.97 -1.22 5.40
C ARG A 488 5.19 -0.46 5.95
N THR A 489 6.40 -1.02 5.84
CA THR A 489 7.64 -0.42 6.36
C THR A 489 8.01 0.87 5.64
N ARG A 490 7.56 1.05 4.38
CA ARG A 490 7.87 2.23 3.53
C ARG A 490 9.38 2.45 3.35
N GLU A 491 10.15 1.38 3.53
CA GLU A 491 11.57 1.27 3.32
C GLU A 491 11.94 -0.20 3.18
N HIS A 492 12.96 -0.51 2.39
CA HIS A 492 13.50 -1.88 2.31
C HIS A 492 14.08 -2.28 3.66
N ARG A 493 13.51 -3.29 4.30
CA ARG A 493 13.87 -3.65 5.68
C ARG A 493 13.82 -5.14 5.94
N TRP A 494 14.85 -5.64 6.61
CA TRP A 494 14.84 -6.97 7.23
C TRP A 494 14.12 -6.90 8.59
N VAL A 495 13.12 -7.74 8.78
CA VAL A 495 12.29 -7.82 9.99
C VAL A 495 12.40 -9.22 10.60
N SER A 496 12.62 -9.28 11.91
CA SER A 496 12.66 -10.56 12.64
C SER A 496 11.26 -11.13 12.86
N LEU A 497 11.06 -12.39 12.47
CA LEU A 497 9.93 -13.22 12.92
C LEU A 497 10.20 -13.86 14.28
N GLY A 498 11.42 -13.70 14.81
CA GLY A 498 11.88 -14.23 16.09
C GLY A 498 12.87 -15.38 15.91
N VAL A 499 13.22 -15.99 17.04
CA VAL A 499 14.15 -17.13 17.09
C VAL A 499 13.41 -18.44 17.36
N PHE A 500 13.74 -19.48 16.60
CA PHE A 500 13.11 -20.80 16.70
C PHE A 500 14.15 -21.90 16.85
N ASN A 501 13.76 -23.00 17.50
CA ASN A 501 14.54 -24.23 17.51
C ASN A 501 14.06 -25.13 16.36
N PHE A 502 14.93 -25.36 15.37
CA PHE A 502 14.64 -26.21 14.22
C PHE A 502 15.13 -27.64 14.45
N THR A 503 14.39 -28.61 13.94
CA THR A 503 14.64 -30.06 14.06
C THR A 503 14.45 -30.76 12.70
N GLY A 504 14.82 -30.09 11.62
CA GLY A 504 14.53 -30.53 10.26
C GLY A 504 14.83 -29.45 9.24
N THR A 505 14.19 -29.51 8.08
CA THR A 505 14.35 -28.49 7.03
C THR A 505 13.45 -27.30 7.31
N PRO A 506 13.99 -26.09 7.58
CA PRO A 506 13.17 -24.90 7.80
C PRO A 506 12.33 -24.58 6.56
N ARG A 507 11.03 -24.31 6.76
CA ARG A 507 10.14 -23.77 5.71
C ARG A 507 9.29 -22.63 6.26
N ILE A 508 9.13 -21.60 5.43
CA ILE A 508 8.37 -20.40 5.78
C ILE A 508 7.29 -20.23 4.72
N ARG A 509 6.04 -20.03 5.15
CA ARG A 509 4.92 -19.79 4.26
C ARG A 509 4.23 -18.47 4.62
N LEU A 510 3.93 -17.68 3.61
CA LEU A 510 3.08 -16.49 3.71
C LEU A 510 1.95 -16.63 2.69
N SER A 511 0.72 -16.33 3.10
CA SER A 511 -0.44 -16.28 2.20
C SER A 511 -1.02 -14.88 2.14
N ASN A 512 -1.80 -14.58 1.09
CA ASN A 512 -2.60 -13.36 1.03
C ASN A 512 -3.90 -13.41 1.84
N THR A 513 -4.10 -14.43 2.66
CA THR A 513 -5.26 -14.49 3.56
C THR A 513 -5.01 -13.67 4.81
N THR A 514 -5.82 -12.64 5.03
CA THR A 514 -5.85 -11.84 6.26
C THR A 514 -7.27 -11.71 6.78
N LEU A 515 -7.43 -11.40 8.06
CA LEU A 515 -8.77 -11.34 8.68
C LEU A 515 -9.52 -10.05 8.31
N ASP A 516 -8.81 -9.04 7.81
CA ASP A 516 -9.32 -7.75 7.34
C ASP A 516 -9.35 -7.62 5.80
N GLY A 517 -8.98 -8.68 5.07
CA GLY A 517 -8.70 -8.61 3.64
C GLY A 517 -9.96 -8.41 2.78
N ARG A 518 -10.01 -7.32 2.01
CA ARG A 518 -11.13 -6.99 1.09
C ARG A 518 -10.72 -6.90 -0.38
N GLY A 519 -9.53 -7.35 -0.74
CA GLY A 519 -8.99 -7.21 -2.08
C GLY A 519 -8.47 -5.80 -2.40
N VAL A 520 -7.97 -5.06 -1.40
CA VAL A 520 -7.49 -3.66 -1.58
C VAL A 520 -6.11 -3.40 -0.96
N GLU A 521 -5.80 -3.96 0.21
CA GLU A 521 -4.47 -3.86 0.81
C GLU A 521 -3.55 -4.94 0.25
N ASP A 522 -2.27 -4.65 0.07
CA ASP A 522 -1.31 -5.56 -0.54
C ASP A 522 -0.51 -6.37 0.48
N VAL A 523 -0.14 -7.59 0.09
CA VAL A 523 0.84 -8.45 0.75
C VAL A 523 1.93 -8.86 -0.23
N ALA A 524 3.19 -8.76 0.21
CA ALA A 524 4.35 -9.02 -0.64
C ALA A 524 5.17 -10.26 -0.19
N TRP A 525 5.77 -10.93 -1.16
CA TRP A 525 6.79 -11.96 -1.00
C TRP A 525 8.08 -11.49 -1.67
N ASP A 526 9.14 -11.32 -0.87
CA ASP A 526 10.42 -10.79 -1.33
C ASP A 526 11.55 -11.77 -0.96
N ALA A 527 12.07 -11.74 0.28
CA ALA A 527 13.14 -12.67 0.66
C ALA A 527 13.04 -13.12 2.12
N VAL A 528 13.69 -14.24 2.44
CA VAL A 528 13.89 -14.70 3.82
C VAL A 528 15.36 -14.96 4.09
N ALA A 529 15.77 -14.79 5.35
CA ALA A 529 17.12 -15.10 5.78
C ALA A 529 17.11 -15.83 7.12
N LEU A 530 18.03 -16.78 7.28
CA LEU A 530 18.21 -17.55 8.49
C LEU A 530 19.61 -17.29 9.06
N GLN A 531 19.66 -16.91 10.34
CA GLN A 531 20.90 -16.78 11.10
C GLN A 531 20.99 -17.92 12.09
N PRO A 532 21.81 -18.96 11.83
CA PRO A 532 22.11 -19.97 12.83
C PRO A 532 22.71 -19.34 14.09
N LEU A 533 22.22 -19.76 15.26
CA LEU A 533 22.68 -19.29 16.57
C LEU A 533 23.43 -20.40 17.31
N PRO A 534 24.38 -20.06 18.19
CA PRO A 534 25.11 -21.04 19.00
C PRO A 534 24.21 -21.77 20.02
N GLY A 535 23.02 -21.25 20.32
CA GLY A 535 22.06 -21.84 21.24
C GLY A 535 20.81 -20.97 21.39
N LYS A 536 19.93 -21.35 22.35
CA LYS A 536 18.76 -20.53 22.71
C LYS A 536 19.25 -19.15 23.16
N PRO A 537 18.69 -18.04 22.63
CA PRO A 537 18.97 -16.71 23.16
C PRO A 537 18.72 -16.68 24.67
N ARG A 538 19.63 -16.06 25.42
CA ARG A 538 19.48 -15.89 26.86
C ARG A 538 18.25 -15.06 27.19
N HIS A 539 17.95 -14.07 26.33
CA HIS A 539 16.80 -13.19 26.49
C HIS A 539 15.91 -13.24 25.26
N GLN A 540 14.65 -13.59 25.45
CA GLN A 540 13.59 -13.48 24.44
C GLN A 540 12.50 -12.59 25.02
N ILE A 541 12.43 -11.36 24.52
CA ILE A 541 11.75 -10.25 25.16
C ILE A 541 10.59 -9.80 24.28
N VAL A 542 9.41 -9.68 24.86
CA VAL A 542 8.23 -9.12 24.18
C VAL A 542 7.73 -7.92 24.98
N ALA A 543 7.71 -6.75 24.34
CA ALA A 543 7.20 -5.52 24.93
C ALA A 543 5.76 -5.27 24.47
N LEU A 544 4.84 -5.33 25.42
CA LEU A 544 3.40 -5.19 25.28
C LEU A 544 2.91 -3.92 25.96
N GLY A 545 1.68 -3.51 25.64
CA GLY A 545 0.99 -2.44 26.35
C GLY A 545 0.55 -1.29 25.46
N GLU A 546 0.39 -0.14 26.07
CA GLU A 546 -0.21 1.04 25.44
C GLU A 546 0.82 2.10 25.01
N SER A 547 0.43 3.38 24.96
CA SER A 547 1.25 4.50 24.46
C SER A 547 2.56 4.66 25.25
N TYR A 548 2.51 4.61 26.58
CA TYR A 548 3.69 4.68 27.46
C TYR A 548 4.67 3.51 27.23
N ALA A 549 4.20 2.34 26.78
CA ALA A 549 5.05 1.22 26.41
C ALA A 549 5.58 1.31 24.97
N SER A 550 4.76 1.82 24.04
CA SER A 550 5.14 2.02 22.63
C SER A 550 6.25 3.07 22.48
N GLY A 551 6.32 4.03 23.40
CA GLY A 551 7.22 5.17 23.33
C GLY A 551 6.62 6.37 22.61
N GLU A 552 5.31 6.54 22.66
CA GLU A 552 4.62 7.80 22.29
C GLU A 552 5.33 8.99 22.95
N GLY A 553 5.54 10.07 22.20
CA GLY A 553 6.27 11.27 22.65
C GLY A 553 7.80 11.11 22.74
N ALA A 554 8.33 9.89 22.75
CA ALA A 554 9.77 9.63 22.80
C ALA A 554 10.41 9.77 21.39
N SER A 555 10.32 10.97 20.84
CA SER A 555 10.78 11.31 19.49
C SER A 555 11.27 12.75 19.45
N GLU A 556 12.42 12.98 18.82
CA GLU A 556 12.90 14.31 18.40
C GLU A 556 12.49 14.59 16.94
N ASN A 557 12.38 13.55 16.12
CA ASN A 557 11.86 13.61 14.76
C ASN A 557 11.00 12.39 14.44
N GLU A 558 9.68 12.58 14.35
CA GLU A 558 8.69 11.50 14.20
C GLU A 558 8.95 10.61 12.99
N LYS A 559 9.51 11.16 11.90
CA LYS A 559 9.79 10.42 10.66
C LYS A 559 11.00 9.49 10.76
N ILE A 560 11.84 9.70 11.77
CA ILE A 560 13.08 8.96 12.01
C ILE A 560 12.93 8.03 13.22
N ASP A 561 12.37 8.55 14.30
CA ASP A 561 12.35 7.89 15.61
C ASP A 561 11.22 6.88 15.76
N TYR A 562 10.08 7.09 15.11
CA TYR A 562 9.04 6.07 15.02
C TYR A 562 9.31 5.08 13.88
N TYR A 563 8.94 3.83 14.09
CA TYR A 563 8.83 2.87 12.99
C TYR A 563 7.72 3.33 12.04
N ARG A 564 8.06 3.51 10.75
CA ARG A 564 7.17 4.13 9.74
C ARG A 564 5.84 3.42 9.56
N GLU A 565 5.85 2.09 9.67
CA GLU A 565 4.65 1.26 9.60
C GLU A 565 3.68 1.45 10.78
N THR A 566 4.11 2.19 11.81
CA THR A 566 3.33 2.48 13.02
C THR A 566 2.96 3.95 13.18
N ASN A 567 3.27 4.75 12.16
CA ASN A 567 3.11 6.19 12.14
C ASN A 567 2.83 6.65 10.69
N PHE A 568 1.65 6.29 10.20
CA PHE A 568 1.22 6.53 8.82
C PHE A 568 -0.29 6.71 8.73
N LYS A 569 -0.73 7.56 7.78
CA LYS A 569 -2.11 7.62 7.33
C LYS A 569 -2.20 7.85 5.83
N LEU A 570 -3.21 7.24 5.20
CA LEU A 570 -3.63 7.53 3.84
C LEU A 570 -5.04 8.11 3.86
N ARG A 571 -5.20 9.32 3.30
CA ARG A 571 -6.51 9.93 3.09
C ARG A 571 -7.02 9.63 1.69
N VAL A 572 -8.26 9.14 1.62
CA VAL A 572 -8.97 8.94 0.35
C VAL A 572 -10.30 9.67 0.45
N SER A 573 -10.58 10.57 -0.49
CA SER A 573 -11.81 11.38 -0.51
C SER A 573 -12.09 12.13 0.80
N GLY A 574 -11.03 12.65 1.43
CA GLY A 574 -11.11 13.40 2.69
C GLY A 574 -11.25 12.55 3.97
N GLN A 575 -11.29 11.21 3.87
CA GLN A 575 -11.38 10.31 5.02
C GLN A 575 -10.06 9.58 5.26
N ASP A 576 -9.70 9.38 6.52
CA ASP A 576 -8.55 8.55 6.91
C ASP A 576 -8.91 7.08 6.62
N ARG A 577 -8.46 6.54 5.46
CA ARG A 577 -8.86 5.22 4.97
C ARG A 577 -7.97 4.09 5.52
N TYR A 578 -6.66 4.35 5.57
CA TYR A 578 -5.68 3.44 6.15
C TYR A 578 -4.86 4.23 7.15
N GLN A 579 -4.68 3.71 8.34
CA GLN A 579 -4.01 4.42 9.42
C GLN A 579 -3.33 3.43 10.35
N ASN A 580 -2.13 3.80 10.80
CA ASN A 580 -1.51 3.22 11.97
C ASN A 580 -0.85 4.33 12.77
N ALA A 581 -1.32 4.51 14.01
CA ALA A 581 -0.78 5.46 14.97
C ALA A 581 -0.38 4.76 16.27
N CYS A 582 0.10 3.50 16.18
CA CYS A 582 0.65 2.80 17.34
C CYS A 582 1.92 3.47 17.90
N HIS A 583 2.59 4.31 17.10
CA HIS A 583 3.75 5.14 17.47
C HIS A 583 4.84 4.38 18.25
N ARG A 584 5.27 3.25 17.70
CA ARG A 584 6.37 2.49 18.27
C ARG A 584 7.69 3.22 18.03
N SER A 585 8.28 3.75 19.10
CA SER A 585 9.53 4.50 19.06
C SER A 585 10.75 3.59 19.17
N LYS A 586 11.79 3.92 18.40
CA LYS A 586 13.14 3.37 18.56
C LYS A 586 13.75 3.73 19.91
N HIS A 587 13.22 4.78 20.56
CA HIS A 587 13.57 5.24 21.91
C HIS A 587 12.61 4.75 23.00
N ALA A 588 11.72 3.78 22.72
CA ALA A 588 10.88 3.18 23.77
C ALA A 588 11.75 2.68 24.94
N TRP A 589 11.28 2.81 26.18
CA TRP A 589 12.09 2.51 27.36
C TRP A 589 12.56 1.05 27.42
N SER A 590 11.75 0.11 26.90
CA SER A 590 12.13 -1.31 26.81
C SER A 590 13.28 -1.55 25.82
N ARG A 591 13.50 -0.63 24.85
CA ARG A 591 14.66 -0.64 23.96
C ARG A 591 15.87 0.05 24.57
N GLN A 592 15.67 1.10 25.37
CA GLN A 592 16.76 1.84 26.01
C GLN A 592 17.37 1.09 27.20
N ALA A 593 16.60 0.24 27.90
CA ALA A 593 17.07 -0.49 29.05
C ALA A 593 18.20 -1.48 28.73
N VAL A 594 19.09 -1.67 29.70
CA VAL A 594 20.25 -2.58 29.63
C VAL A 594 20.09 -3.70 30.67
N LEU A 595 20.23 -4.96 30.26
CA LEU A 595 20.15 -6.12 31.18
C LEU A 595 21.48 -6.36 31.91
N SER A 596 21.49 -7.19 32.97
CA SER A 596 22.67 -7.37 33.83
C SER A 596 23.91 -7.95 33.13
N ASP A 597 23.72 -8.55 31.96
CA ASP A 597 24.74 -9.33 31.25
C ASP A 597 25.46 -8.59 30.12
N SER A 598 25.06 -7.34 29.84
CA SER A 598 25.62 -6.56 28.73
C SER A 598 25.67 -5.08 29.09
N THR A 599 26.50 -4.32 28.38
CA THR A 599 26.46 -2.85 28.42
C THR A 599 25.66 -2.26 27.26
N ALA A 600 25.29 -3.08 26.26
CA ALA A 600 24.45 -2.66 25.14
C ALA A 600 22.97 -2.69 25.55
N SER A 601 22.21 -1.69 25.12
CA SER A 601 20.77 -1.67 25.36
C SER A 601 20.06 -2.78 24.59
N ILE A 602 18.89 -3.20 25.08
CA ILE A 602 18.07 -4.22 24.42
C ILE A 602 17.84 -3.87 22.94
N GLY A 603 17.54 -2.60 22.64
CA GLY A 603 17.37 -2.10 21.27
C GLY A 603 18.64 -2.23 20.43
N GLN A 604 19.80 -1.85 20.96
CA GLN A 604 21.08 -2.03 20.28
C GLN A 604 21.39 -3.51 20.00
N ARG A 605 21.06 -4.41 20.93
CA ARG A 605 21.26 -5.86 20.74
C ARG A 605 20.36 -6.40 19.64
N ALA A 606 19.11 -5.95 19.60
CA ALA A 606 18.14 -6.30 18.57
C ALA A 606 18.56 -5.81 17.18
N ASP A 607 18.94 -4.54 17.07
CA ASP A 607 19.32 -3.91 15.78
C ASP A 607 20.63 -4.49 15.21
N ASN A 608 21.50 -5.01 16.08
CA ASN A 608 22.75 -5.68 15.69
C ASN A 608 22.61 -7.20 15.55
N TRP A 609 21.40 -7.76 15.63
CA TRP A 609 21.14 -9.20 15.52
C TRP A 609 22.00 -10.05 16.47
N GLN A 610 22.25 -9.59 17.70
CA GLN A 610 23.07 -10.32 18.66
C GLN A 610 22.50 -11.71 18.93
N SER A 611 23.36 -12.72 19.04
CA SER A 611 22.93 -14.13 19.10
C SER A 611 22.26 -14.54 20.40
N ASP A 612 22.38 -13.72 21.45
CA ASP A 612 21.93 -14.02 22.80
C ASP A 612 20.65 -13.24 23.21
N ALA A 613 20.09 -12.42 22.32
CA ALA A 613 18.88 -11.63 22.57
C ALA A 613 17.91 -11.66 21.38
N ASP A 614 16.62 -11.74 21.63
CA ASP A 614 15.54 -11.53 20.66
C ASP A 614 14.52 -10.56 21.28
N TYR A 615 14.04 -9.59 20.50
CA TYR A 615 13.19 -8.51 21.02
C TYR A 615 12.10 -8.14 20.03
N HIS A 616 10.87 -8.01 20.53
CA HIS A 616 9.71 -7.61 19.75
C HIS A 616 8.87 -6.56 20.50
N LEU A 617 8.67 -5.40 19.86
CA LEU A 617 7.83 -4.31 20.37
C LEU A 617 6.46 -4.38 19.70
N LEU A 618 5.43 -4.76 20.47
CA LEU A 618 4.05 -4.90 20.01
C LEU A 618 3.11 -3.89 20.67
N ALA A 619 3.58 -3.15 21.68
CA ALA A 619 2.83 -2.08 22.29
C ALA A 619 2.28 -1.10 21.25
N CYS A 620 1.13 -0.50 21.53
CA CYS A 620 0.44 0.36 20.59
C CYS A 620 -0.25 1.52 21.32
N SER A 621 0.01 2.74 20.87
CA SER A 621 -0.67 3.94 21.38
C SER A 621 -2.20 3.81 21.34
N GLY A 622 -2.86 4.25 22.42
CA GLY A 622 -4.31 4.14 22.62
C GLY A 622 -4.83 2.75 23.01
N ALA A 623 -3.97 1.73 23.15
CA ALA A 623 -4.43 0.40 23.52
C ALA A 623 -5.01 0.34 24.95
N GLN A 624 -6.14 -0.33 25.10
CA GLN A 624 -6.77 -0.79 26.33
C GLN A 624 -6.57 -2.30 26.49
N THR A 625 -7.01 -2.87 27.62
CA THR A 625 -6.76 -4.28 27.96
C THR A 625 -7.29 -5.27 26.92
N GLU A 626 -8.45 -5.05 26.31
CA GLU A 626 -9.03 -5.91 25.27
C GLU A 626 -8.20 -5.96 24.00
N ASN A 627 -7.47 -4.88 23.65
CA ASN A 627 -6.58 -4.88 22.48
C ASN A 627 -5.36 -5.78 22.68
N LEU A 628 -5.11 -6.26 23.90
CA LEU A 628 -4.10 -7.28 24.17
C LEU A 628 -4.70 -8.69 24.08
N LEU A 629 -5.93 -8.91 24.55
CA LEU A 629 -6.49 -10.25 24.77
C LEU A 629 -6.53 -11.12 23.50
N PRO A 630 -6.23 -12.42 23.59
CA PRO A 630 -6.26 -13.29 22.42
C PRO A 630 -7.71 -13.56 22.00
N TYR A 631 -7.93 -13.63 20.70
CA TYR A 631 -9.21 -14.02 20.09
C TYR A 631 -9.01 -15.22 19.15
N TYR A 632 -8.12 -15.08 18.17
CA TYR A 632 -7.89 -16.09 17.12
C TYR A 632 -6.97 -17.21 17.55
N SER A 633 -6.11 -16.96 18.53
CA SER A 633 -5.22 -17.99 19.11
C SER A 633 -5.84 -18.74 20.28
N VAL A 634 -7.07 -18.40 20.68
CA VAL A 634 -7.84 -19.16 21.69
C VAL A 634 -8.37 -20.44 21.03
N PRO A 635 -8.14 -21.63 21.63
CA PRO A 635 -8.60 -22.90 21.06
C PRO A 635 -10.10 -22.93 20.75
N ASP A 636 -10.48 -23.63 19.68
CA ASP A 636 -11.88 -23.78 19.28
C ASP A 636 -12.72 -24.39 20.42
N GLY A 637 -13.91 -23.84 20.63
CA GLY A 637 -14.83 -24.25 21.69
C GLY A 637 -14.51 -23.69 23.08
N GLN A 638 -13.40 -22.98 23.28
CA GLN A 638 -13.12 -22.27 24.52
C GLN A 638 -13.69 -20.84 24.49
N PRO A 639 -14.16 -20.32 25.63
CA PRO A 639 -14.64 -18.93 25.72
C PRO A 639 -13.48 -17.97 25.45
N LYS A 640 -13.75 -16.93 24.66
CA LYS A 640 -12.77 -15.87 24.39
C LYS A 640 -12.60 -15.03 25.65
N PRO A 641 -11.36 -14.72 26.08
CA PRO A 641 -11.12 -13.82 27.20
C PRO A 641 -11.69 -12.43 26.89
N VAL A 642 -12.33 -11.84 27.90
CA VAL A 642 -12.87 -10.48 27.85
C VAL A 642 -12.30 -9.62 28.98
N ASN A 643 -12.25 -8.31 28.78
CA ASN A 643 -11.99 -7.33 29.83
C ASN A 643 -13.20 -7.24 30.78
N ALA A 644 -13.15 -6.35 31.78
CA ALA A 644 -14.24 -6.18 32.75
C ALA A 644 -15.53 -5.60 32.15
N TRP A 645 -15.48 -5.05 30.93
CA TRP A 645 -16.60 -4.52 30.17
C TRP A 645 -17.21 -5.52 29.18
N GLY A 646 -16.64 -6.73 29.09
CA GLY A 646 -17.14 -7.79 28.20
C GLY A 646 -16.60 -7.69 26.77
N GLU A 647 -15.55 -6.91 26.55
CA GLU A 647 -14.92 -6.70 25.24
C GLU A 647 -13.75 -7.68 25.06
N ASP A 648 -13.57 -8.18 23.84
CA ASP A 648 -12.52 -9.14 23.47
C ASP A 648 -11.56 -8.56 22.41
N GLY A 649 -10.47 -9.27 22.12
CA GLY A 649 -9.49 -8.88 21.09
C GLY A 649 -9.92 -9.14 19.64
N GLY A 650 -11.22 -9.31 19.41
CA GLY A 650 -11.81 -9.60 18.10
C GLY A 650 -11.87 -8.39 17.17
N PRO A 651 -12.48 -8.55 15.98
CA PRO A 651 -12.46 -7.55 14.90
C PRO A 651 -13.11 -6.21 15.26
N GLY A 652 -13.94 -6.15 16.30
CA GLY A 652 -14.54 -4.90 16.79
C GLY A 652 -13.58 -4.01 17.60
N HIS A 653 -12.45 -4.56 18.08
CA HIS A 653 -11.54 -3.91 19.01
C HIS A 653 -10.08 -4.02 18.54
N TRP A 654 -9.83 -4.11 17.24
CA TRP A 654 -8.47 -4.03 16.70
C TRP A 654 -7.96 -2.59 16.74
N GLN A 655 -6.82 -2.39 17.38
CA GLN A 655 -6.19 -1.08 17.42
C GLN A 655 -5.49 -0.81 16.07
N TYR A 656 -6.00 0.19 15.35
CA TYR A 656 -5.56 0.56 14.00
C TYR A 656 -5.56 -0.58 12.98
N SER A 657 -6.42 -1.59 13.09
CA SER A 657 -6.42 -2.81 12.24
C SER A 657 -5.25 -3.79 12.46
N GLU A 658 -4.43 -3.59 13.50
CA GLU A 658 -3.54 -4.66 13.98
C GLU A 658 -4.34 -5.71 14.75
N LEU A 659 -3.94 -6.99 14.61
CA LEU A 659 -4.45 -8.02 15.53
C LEU A 659 -4.09 -7.69 16.97
N SER A 660 -4.87 -8.23 17.90
CA SER A 660 -4.57 -8.07 19.32
C SER A 660 -3.15 -8.54 19.63
N GLN A 661 -2.50 -7.87 20.60
CA GLN A 661 -1.05 -8.06 20.81
C GLN A 661 -0.70 -9.52 21.13
N LEU A 662 -1.59 -10.26 21.80
CA LEU A 662 -1.39 -11.67 22.15
C LEU A 662 -1.76 -12.66 21.02
N ASP A 663 -2.42 -12.20 19.95
CA ASP A 663 -2.68 -12.98 18.73
C ASP A 663 -1.57 -12.86 17.69
N ARG A 664 -0.64 -11.90 17.83
CA ARG A 664 0.49 -11.73 16.90
C ARG A 664 1.53 -12.86 16.95
N GLY A 665 1.44 -13.73 17.95
CA GLY A 665 2.17 -14.99 18.02
C GLY A 665 3.59 -14.89 18.59
N PHE A 666 4.04 -13.75 19.10
CA PHE A 666 5.42 -13.59 19.61
C PHE A 666 5.64 -14.10 21.05
N LEU A 667 4.56 -14.28 21.82
CA LEU A 667 4.65 -14.99 23.10
C LEU A 667 4.61 -16.49 22.87
N ASP A 668 5.60 -17.19 23.41
CA ASP A 668 5.63 -18.64 23.42
C ASP A 668 6.42 -19.17 24.63
N GLU A 669 6.57 -20.49 24.73
CA GLU A 669 7.27 -21.18 25.81
C GLU A 669 8.74 -20.75 25.98
N ASN A 670 9.31 -20.04 25.01
CA ASN A 670 10.71 -19.61 25.05
C ASN A 670 10.90 -18.16 25.49
N THR A 671 9.82 -17.36 25.55
CA THR A 671 9.86 -16.00 26.07
C THR A 671 10.39 -16.01 27.51
N THR A 672 11.36 -15.13 27.79
CA THR A 672 12.00 -15.02 29.11
C THR A 672 11.55 -13.78 29.88
N LEU A 673 11.19 -12.72 29.17
CA LEU A 673 10.76 -11.45 29.76
C LEU A 673 9.62 -10.85 28.94
N VAL A 674 8.55 -10.48 29.63
CA VAL A 674 7.50 -9.62 29.08
C VAL A 674 7.54 -8.29 29.81
N THR A 675 7.59 -7.19 29.07
CA THR A 675 7.44 -5.85 29.65
C THR A 675 6.05 -5.33 29.30
N LEU A 676 5.32 -4.80 30.27
CA LEU A 676 3.92 -4.40 30.12
C LEU A 676 3.65 -3.07 30.81
N SER A 677 2.99 -2.14 30.13
CA SER A 677 2.31 -0.98 30.75
C SER A 677 0.90 -0.91 30.17
N ILE A 678 -0.12 -1.04 31.02
CA ILE A 678 -1.52 -1.10 30.60
C ILE A 678 -2.43 -0.64 31.75
N GLY A 679 -3.62 -0.13 31.40
CA GLY A 679 -4.64 0.32 32.34
C GLY A 679 -4.88 1.83 32.36
N GLY A 680 -3.97 2.64 31.78
CA GLY A 680 -4.14 4.10 31.70
C GLY A 680 -5.30 4.52 30.80
N ASN A 681 -5.42 3.93 29.61
CA ASN A 681 -6.56 4.15 28.71
C ASN A 681 -7.86 3.57 29.28
N ASP A 682 -7.82 2.40 29.93
CA ASP A 682 -8.98 1.81 30.62
C ASP A 682 -9.48 2.72 31.79
N ALA A 683 -8.56 3.48 32.40
CA ALA A 683 -8.85 4.54 33.37
C ALA A 683 -9.32 5.85 32.73
N ARG A 684 -9.43 5.92 31.41
CA ARG A 684 -9.80 7.11 30.65
C ARG A 684 -8.99 8.35 31.06
N PHE A 685 -7.70 8.18 31.38
CA PHE A 685 -6.86 9.30 31.84
C PHE A 685 -6.79 10.43 30.80
N ALA A 686 -6.80 10.10 29.51
CA ALA A 686 -6.87 11.10 28.44
C ALA A 686 -8.17 11.92 28.51
N ASP A 687 -9.33 11.28 28.69
CA ASP A 687 -10.62 11.98 28.82
C ASP A 687 -10.67 12.85 30.09
N VAL A 688 -10.15 12.34 31.21
CA VAL A 688 -10.03 13.11 32.47
C VAL A 688 -9.18 14.35 32.25
N LEU A 689 -8.04 14.21 31.58
CA LEU A 689 -7.13 15.31 31.32
C LEU A 689 -7.73 16.34 30.37
N ILE A 690 -8.42 15.89 29.31
CA ILE A 690 -9.19 16.75 28.41
C ILE A 690 -10.20 17.56 29.20
N GLU A 691 -11.02 16.88 30.00
CA GLU A 691 -12.06 17.50 30.82
C GLU A 691 -11.48 18.54 31.80
N CYS A 692 -10.33 18.25 32.41
CA CYS A 692 -9.63 19.24 33.23
C CYS A 692 -9.16 20.44 32.41
N ILE A 693 -8.56 20.25 31.23
CA ILE A 693 -8.12 21.36 30.37
C ILE A 693 -9.32 22.21 29.89
N THR A 694 -10.44 21.58 29.56
CA THR A 694 -11.60 22.25 28.94
C THR A 694 -12.47 22.97 29.96
N ASN A 695 -12.68 22.37 31.13
CA ASN A 695 -13.63 22.83 32.14
C ASN A 695 -12.98 23.30 33.45
N GLY A 696 -11.67 23.11 33.62
CA GLY A 696 -10.83 23.64 34.71
C GLY A 696 -10.58 25.15 34.60
N SER A 697 -11.66 25.92 34.43
CA SER A 697 -11.60 27.35 34.74
C SER A 697 -11.62 27.49 36.26
N GLY A 698 -10.83 28.38 36.86
CA GLY A 698 -10.71 28.54 38.33
C GLY A 698 -12.00 28.83 39.13
N PHE A 699 -13.18 28.69 38.51
CA PHE A 699 -14.52 28.71 39.08
C PHE A 699 -15.15 27.31 39.27
N ALA A 700 -14.65 26.24 38.62
CA ALA A 700 -15.13 24.86 38.75
C ALA A 700 -13.94 23.87 38.68
N ASN A 701 -13.92 22.84 39.55
CA ASN A 701 -12.88 21.82 39.56
C ASN A 701 -13.33 20.60 38.74
N CYS A 702 -12.49 20.10 37.84
CA CYS A 702 -12.83 18.97 36.98
C CYS A 702 -13.18 17.69 37.76
N LYS A 703 -12.69 17.50 38.99
CA LYS A 703 -13.08 16.34 39.81
C LYS A 703 -14.59 16.29 40.11
N ASP A 704 -15.26 17.44 40.05
CA ASP A 704 -16.69 17.58 40.30
C ASP A 704 -17.53 17.41 39.02
N SER A 705 -16.89 17.31 37.84
CA SER A 705 -17.57 17.05 36.57
C SER A 705 -17.80 15.55 36.35
N THR A 706 -18.69 15.23 35.42
CA THR A 706 -19.06 13.84 35.06
C THR A 706 -18.79 13.66 33.58
N LEU A 707 -17.90 12.73 33.24
CA LEU A 707 -17.64 12.38 31.84
C LEU A 707 -18.84 11.69 31.21
N ASP A 708 -18.99 11.83 29.89
CA ASP A 708 -19.98 11.07 29.14
C ASP A 708 -19.82 9.57 29.41
N GLY A 709 -20.94 8.92 29.76
CA GLY A 709 -21.00 7.50 30.14
C GLY A 709 -20.80 7.22 31.63
N ASP A 710 -20.30 8.17 32.44
CA ASP A 710 -20.16 8.00 33.88
C ASP A 710 -21.47 8.33 34.61
N ALA A 711 -21.80 7.56 35.65
CA ALA A 711 -22.99 7.79 36.49
C ALA A 711 -22.73 8.72 37.69
N LYS A 712 -21.45 9.06 37.92
CA LYS A 712 -20.97 9.80 39.10
C LYS A 712 -19.86 10.78 38.69
N PRO A 713 -19.62 11.83 39.48
CA PRO A 713 -18.49 12.72 39.25
C PRO A 713 -17.15 12.00 39.29
N LEU A 714 -16.15 12.59 38.64
CA LEU A 714 -14.79 12.06 38.49
C LEU A 714 -14.14 11.68 39.83
N GLU A 715 -14.36 12.48 40.88
CA GLU A 715 -13.87 12.20 42.25
C GLU A 715 -14.31 10.81 42.78
N GLN A 716 -15.45 10.29 42.31
CA GLN A 716 -15.96 8.97 42.69
C GLN A 716 -15.76 7.93 41.59
N ALA A 717 -15.92 8.31 40.33
CA ALA A 717 -15.84 7.41 39.20
C ALA A 717 -14.41 6.92 38.95
N SER A 718 -13.40 7.80 39.01
CA SER A 718 -11.99 7.43 38.76
C SER A 718 -11.47 6.39 39.76
N PRO A 719 -11.61 6.56 41.10
CA PRO A 719 -11.21 5.53 42.04
C PRO A 719 -11.97 4.21 41.88
N GLN A 720 -13.27 4.26 41.56
CA GLN A 720 -14.09 3.05 41.34
C GLN A 720 -13.63 2.27 40.10
N ARG A 721 -13.29 2.97 39.01
CA ARG A 721 -12.74 2.36 37.79
C ARG A 721 -11.39 1.69 38.06
N ILE A 722 -10.48 2.39 38.75
CA ILE A 722 -9.15 1.89 39.13
C ILE A 722 -9.25 0.64 40.00
N ALA A 723 -9.99 0.70 41.12
CA ALA A 723 -10.04 -0.39 42.09
C ALA A 723 -10.82 -1.63 41.62
N GLY A 724 -11.74 -1.48 40.67
CA GLY A 724 -12.64 -2.55 40.23
C GLY A 724 -12.37 -3.02 38.79
N PRO A 725 -13.05 -2.45 37.78
CA PRO A 725 -12.97 -2.90 36.38
C PRO A 725 -11.54 -3.01 35.82
N ILE A 726 -10.68 -2.02 36.04
CA ILE A 726 -9.31 -2.03 35.49
C ILE A 726 -8.51 -3.15 36.13
N ARG A 727 -8.53 -3.21 37.46
CA ARG A 727 -7.90 -4.28 38.23
C ARG A 727 -8.32 -5.66 37.70
N ASN A 728 -9.62 -5.88 37.47
CA ASN A 728 -10.15 -7.14 36.97
C ASN A 728 -9.79 -7.43 35.51
N SER A 729 -9.55 -6.41 34.70
CA SER A 729 -9.14 -6.59 33.30
C SER A 729 -7.66 -6.98 33.19
N ILE A 730 -6.82 -6.50 34.11
CA ILE A 730 -5.40 -6.88 34.18
C ILE A 730 -5.25 -8.27 34.83
N LEU A 731 -5.93 -8.50 35.95
CA LEU A 731 -5.91 -9.78 36.68
C LEU A 731 -7.26 -10.04 37.37
N LYS A 732 -8.00 -11.03 36.86
CA LYS A 732 -9.18 -11.60 37.53
C LYS A 732 -8.92 -13.07 37.86
N VAL A 733 -8.89 -13.37 39.15
CA VAL A 733 -8.75 -14.73 39.66
C VAL A 733 -10.11 -15.42 39.67
N ASP A 734 -10.17 -16.69 39.29
CA ASP A 734 -11.39 -17.49 39.42
C ASP A 734 -11.61 -17.87 40.89
N PRO A 735 -12.71 -17.42 41.54
CA PRO A 735 -12.99 -17.76 42.93
C PRO A 735 -13.14 -19.27 43.18
N ALA A 736 -13.53 -20.05 42.17
CA ALA A 736 -13.67 -21.50 42.27
C ALA A 736 -12.35 -22.26 42.02
N ASN A 737 -11.38 -21.62 41.35
CA ASN A 737 -10.06 -22.18 41.10
C ASN A 737 -8.97 -21.09 41.18
N PRO A 738 -8.38 -20.87 42.37
CA PRO A 738 -7.37 -19.84 42.58
C PRO A 738 -6.09 -20.00 41.73
N ASN A 739 -5.89 -21.15 41.08
CA ASN A 739 -4.77 -21.37 40.16
C ASN A 739 -5.14 -21.09 38.69
N ASN A 740 -6.28 -20.44 38.45
CA ASN A 740 -6.75 -20.06 37.13
C ASN A 740 -7.47 -18.70 37.18
N GLY A 741 -7.65 -18.11 36.01
CA GLY A 741 -8.34 -16.85 35.88
C GLY A 741 -8.37 -16.31 34.45
N SER A 742 -8.72 -15.04 34.36
CA SER A 742 -8.82 -14.26 33.13
C SER A 742 -8.16 -12.90 33.28
N GLY A 743 -7.99 -12.19 32.17
CA GLY A 743 -7.31 -10.90 32.11
C GLY A 743 -5.89 -11.03 31.57
N VAL A 744 -5.27 -9.88 31.32
CA VAL A 744 -4.03 -9.77 30.54
C VAL A 744 -2.90 -10.63 31.12
N LEU A 745 -2.67 -10.60 32.44
CA LEU A 745 -1.56 -11.34 33.06
C LEU A 745 -1.74 -12.87 32.97
N TRP A 746 -2.98 -13.36 33.10
CA TRP A 746 -3.28 -14.78 32.92
C TRP A 746 -3.04 -15.23 31.48
N GLU A 747 -3.46 -14.45 30.50
CA GLU A 747 -3.29 -14.79 29.08
C GLU A 747 -1.82 -14.70 28.63
N ILE A 748 -1.05 -13.75 29.17
CA ILE A 748 0.41 -13.72 28.98
C ILE A 748 1.03 -15.00 29.56
N HIS A 749 0.70 -15.37 30.80
CA HIS A 749 1.27 -16.55 31.45
C HIS A 749 0.92 -17.86 30.74
N LYS A 750 -0.33 -18.01 30.26
CA LYS A 750 -0.76 -19.18 29.47
C LYS A 750 0.06 -19.36 28.19
N LYS A 751 0.45 -18.26 27.53
CA LYS A 751 1.24 -18.28 26.29
C LYS A 751 2.74 -18.38 26.53
N ALA A 752 3.24 -17.72 27.58
CA ALA A 752 4.65 -17.64 27.95
C ALA A 752 4.86 -18.11 29.41
N PRO A 753 4.69 -19.40 29.71
CA PRO A 753 4.67 -19.93 31.08
C PRO A 753 5.98 -19.79 31.83
N HIS A 754 7.08 -19.52 31.13
CA HIS A 754 8.42 -19.35 31.71
C HIS A 754 8.88 -17.88 31.73
N ALA A 755 8.11 -16.96 31.18
CA ALA A 755 8.45 -15.55 31.18
C ALA A 755 8.22 -14.94 32.56
N LYS A 756 9.14 -14.06 32.97
CA LYS A 756 8.86 -13.11 34.04
C LYS A 756 8.20 -11.87 33.43
N ILE A 757 7.25 -11.28 34.13
CA ILE A 757 6.50 -10.10 33.68
C ILE A 757 6.96 -8.89 34.50
N LEU A 758 7.41 -7.85 33.83
CA LEU A 758 7.61 -6.53 34.43
C LEU A 758 6.40 -5.67 34.12
N LEU A 759 5.60 -5.36 35.15
CA LEU A 759 4.46 -4.46 35.08
C LEU A 759 4.92 -3.05 35.45
N MET A 760 5.02 -2.18 34.44
CA MET A 760 5.48 -0.81 34.56
C MET A 760 4.30 0.12 34.87
N GLY A 761 4.42 0.91 35.94
CA GLY A 761 3.47 1.95 36.31
C GLY A 761 3.60 3.22 35.47
N TYR A 762 2.85 4.25 35.87
CA TYR A 762 2.82 5.58 35.24
C TYR A 762 3.52 6.61 36.14
N PRO A 763 4.15 7.66 35.58
CA PRO A 763 4.66 8.74 36.40
C PRO A 763 3.48 9.63 36.82
N LYS A 764 3.70 10.55 37.76
CA LYS A 764 2.78 11.67 37.90
C LYS A 764 2.99 12.60 36.69
N ILE A 765 1.89 13.06 36.09
CA ILE A 765 1.96 13.94 34.91
C ILE A 765 2.50 15.32 35.32
N PHE A 766 2.08 15.81 36.48
CA PHE A 766 2.47 17.09 37.06
C PHE A 766 3.20 16.87 38.39
N ASN A 767 4.03 17.82 38.78
CA ASN A 767 4.58 17.86 40.12
C ASN A 767 3.47 18.33 41.09
N ASP A 768 3.07 17.46 42.01
CA ASP A 768 2.01 17.70 42.99
C ASP A 768 2.56 18.08 44.38
N GLN A 769 3.87 18.28 44.52
CA GLN A 769 4.56 18.67 45.75
C GLN A 769 5.38 19.97 45.57
N ASP A 770 5.83 20.57 46.69
CA ASP A 770 6.76 21.73 46.76
C ASP A 770 6.23 23.15 46.49
N GLY A 771 4.96 23.48 46.76
CA GLY A 771 4.49 24.88 46.70
C GLY A 771 4.63 25.55 45.32
N TYR A 772 4.93 24.74 44.30
CA TYR A 772 5.02 25.02 42.88
C TYR A 772 3.72 24.56 42.19
N THR A 773 2.56 24.89 42.77
CA THR A 773 1.29 24.82 42.03
C THR A 773 1.27 25.99 41.04
N ALA A 774 2.00 25.85 39.95
CA ALA A 774 2.21 26.92 38.99
C ALA A 774 1.54 26.55 37.67
N ASN A 775 0.19 26.55 37.63
CA ASN A 775 -0.68 26.37 36.44
C ASN A 775 0.12 25.86 35.22
N CYS A 776 0.64 24.62 35.30
CA CYS A 776 1.71 24.17 34.41
C CYS A 776 1.22 24.17 32.97
N THR A 777 -0.04 23.80 32.82
CA THR A 777 -0.76 23.81 31.56
C THR A 777 -1.98 24.72 31.68
N TRP A 778 -2.23 25.50 30.63
CA TRP A 778 -3.43 26.32 30.55
C TRP A 778 -4.69 25.45 30.69
N GLY A 779 -5.63 25.88 31.53
CA GLY A 779 -6.87 25.15 31.82
C GLY A 779 -6.77 24.17 32.99
N ILE A 780 -5.60 23.93 33.58
CA ILE A 780 -5.46 23.06 34.77
C ILE A 780 -5.00 23.91 35.96
N THR A 781 -5.74 23.83 37.06
CA THR A 781 -5.42 24.49 38.33
C THR A 781 -4.54 23.62 39.22
N GLY A 782 -3.81 24.25 40.15
CA GLY A 782 -2.98 23.51 41.11
C GLY A 782 -3.73 22.49 41.99
N LEU A 783 -5.03 22.71 42.25
CA LEU A 783 -5.85 21.72 42.98
C LEU A 783 -6.16 20.49 42.11
N GLU A 784 -6.31 20.69 40.80
CA GLU A 784 -6.52 19.59 39.85
C GLU A 784 -5.21 18.83 39.62
N GLU A 785 -4.06 19.52 39.57
CA GLU A 785 -2.73 18.89 39.56
C GLU A 785 -2.55 17.95 40.77
N ILE A 786 -2.91 18.41 41.98
CA ILE A 786 -2.86 17.58 43.20
C ILE A 786 -3.79 16.38 43.10
N TRP A 787 -5.06 16.59 42.73
CA TRP A 787 -6.03 15.49 42.62
C TRP A 787 -5.63 14.46 41.57
N MET A 788 -5.11 14.88 40.41
CA MET A 788 -4.56 13.97 39.40
C MET A 788 -3.33 13.21 39.93
N GLY A 789 -2.47 13.86 40.72
CA GLY A 789 -1.37 13.23 41.44
C GLY A 789 -1.84 12.11 42.37
N GLU A 790 -2.91 12.34 43.14
CA GLU A 790 -3.57 11.33 43.99
C GLU A 790 -4.15 10.16 43.17
N GLN A 791 -4.75 10.44 42.00
CA GLN A 791 -5.21 9.36 41.09
C GLN A 791 -4.04 8.55 40.55
N GLY A 792 -2.90 9.20 40.26
CA GLY A 792 -1.65 8.53 39.86
C GLY A 792 -1.11 7.61 40.95
N ASP A 793 -1.12 8.05 42.21
CA ASP A 793 -0.73 7.23 43.36
C ASP A 793 -1.67 6.03 43.55
N LEU A 794 -2.98 6.23 43.42
CA LEU A 794 -3.97 5.15 43.51
C LEU A 794 -3.76 4.10 42.41
N LEU A 795 -3.52 4.53 41.17
CA LEU A 795 -3.23 3.63 40.07
C LEU A 795 -1.92 2.84 40.32
N ALA A 796 -0.87 3.51 40.77
CA ALA A 796 0.40 2.87 41.10
C ALA A 796 0.25 1.83 42.22
N GLN A 797 -0.55 2.12 43.25
CA GLN A 797 -0.85 1.16 44.31
C GLN A 797 -1.63 -0.05 43.77
N MET A 798 -2.67 0.18 42.97
CA MET A 798 -3.46 -0.91 42.37
C MET A 798 -2.59 -1.83 41.50
N LEU A 799 -1.71 -1.26 40.66
CA LEU A 799 -0.82 -2.05 39.81
C LEU A 799 0.20 -2.85 40.63
N ARG A 800 0.67 -2.31 41.76
CA ARG A 800 1.50 -3.06 42.71
C ARG A 800 0.73 -4.25 43.29
N ASP A 801 -0.47 -4.01 43.82
CA ASP A 801 -1.30 -5.05 44.42
C ASP A 801 -1.64 -6.15 43.39
N VAL A 802 -1.91 -5.77 42.14
CA VAL A 802 -2.12 -6.72 41.04
C VAL A 802 -0.88 -7.57 40.75
N ALA A 803 0.33 -6.98 40.74
CA ALA A 803 1.56 -7.72 40.52
C ALA A 803 1.87 -8.69 41.67
N ASP A 804 1.66 -8.24 42.90
CA ASP A 804 1.83 -9.05 44.10
C ASP A 804 0.84 -10.23 44.09
N ASP A 805 -0.44 -9.96 43.83
CA ASP A 805 -1.47 -11.00 43.74
C ASP A 805 -1.19 -11.99 42.59
N ALA A 806 -0.80 -11.51 41.41
CA ALA A 806 -0.39 -12.38 40.29
C ALA A 806 0.73 -13.34 40.70
N THR A 807 1.71 -12.85 41.46
CA THR A 807 2.81 -13.66 41.99
C THR A 807 2.33 -14.72 42.99
N THR A 808 1.37 -14.39 43.86
CA THR A 808 0.77 -15.40 44.77
C THR A 808 0.06 -16.53 44.02
N HIS A 809 -0.40 -16.26 42.79
CA HIS A 809 -1.05 -17.21 41.90
C HIS A 809 -0.10 -17.87 40.89
N GLY A 810 1.21 -17.75 41.10
CA GLY A 810 2.23 -18.45 40.30
C GLY A 810 2.61 -17.75 38.99
N ILE A 811 2.16 -16.51 38.77
CA ILE A 811 2.52 -15.69 37.60
C ILE A 811 3.66 -14.74 38.02
N PRO A 812 4.93 -14.98 37.63
CA PRO A 812 6.07 -14.20 38.14
C PRO A 812 6.04 -12.74 37.67
N THR A 813 5.40 -11.86 38.44
CA THR A 813 5.09 -10.49 38.06
C THR A 813 5.75 -9.50 39.02
N TYR A 814 6.44 -8.51 38.48
CA TYR A 814 7.20 -7.54 39.25
C TYR A 814 6.74 -6.13 38.90
N PHE A 815 6.30 -5.38 39.91
CA PHE A 815 5.89 -3.99 39.70
C PHE A 815 7.10 -3.05 39.69
N ALA A 816 7.15 -2.19 38.67
CA ALA A 816 8.15 -1.16 38.52
C ALA A 816 7.47 0.22 38.67
N ASN A 817 7.79 0.94 39.75
CA ASN A 817 7.19 2.25 40.06
C ASN A 817 8.07 3.39 39.53
N PRO A 818 7.65 4.15 38.50
CA PRO A 818 8.44 5.26 37.99
C PRO A 818 8.29 6.56 38.78
N ILE A 819 7.26 6.72 39.63
CA ILE A 819 6.95 7.99 40.32
C ILE A 819 8.18 8.60 41.02
N PRO A 820 8.94 7.85 41.86
CA PRO A 820 10.10 8.44 42.55
C PRO A 820 11.22 8.90 41.60
N ALA A 821 11.34 8.28 40.43
CA ALA A 821 12.40 8.59 39.47
C ALA A 821 12.07 9.82 38.60
N PHE A 822 10.78 10.14 38.48
CA PHE A 822 10.26 11.30 37.76
C PHE A 822 10.12 12.54 38.63
N HIS A 823 10.25 12.44 39.96
CA HIS A 823 10.15 13.58 40.88
C HIS A 823 10.97 14.81 40.42
N GLY A 824 10.29 15.92 40.17
CA GLY A 824 10.85 17.20 39.71
C GLY A 824 11.14 17.26 38.21
N LYS A 825 10.76 16.23 37.43
CA LYS A 825 10.98 16.06 35.98
C LYS A 825 9.69 15.74 35.22
N GLU A 826 8.55 15.92 35.87
CA GLU A 826 7.21 15.82 35.29
C GLU A 826 7.01 16.90 34.20
N ALA A 827 5.77 17.06 33.71
CA ALA A 827 5.43 18.20 32.87
C ALA A 827 5.75 19.51 33.63
N CYS A 828 6.38 20.47 32.95
CA CYS A 828 6.94 21.69 33.55
C CYS A 828 8.04 21.48 34.61
N GLY A 829 8.56 20.26 34.78
CA GLY A 829 9.70 19.96 35.64
C GLY A 829 11.01 20.56 35.11
N ASN A 830 12.09 20.42 35.88
CA ASN A 830 13.42 20.88 35.50
C ASN A 830 14.50 19.81 35.74
N PRO A 831 14.94 19.07 34.70
CA PRO A 831 14.49 19.16 33.31
C PRO A 831 13.13 18.47 33.08
N GLU A 832 12.29 19.08 32.23
CA GLU A 832 11.02 18.50 31.79
C GLU A 832 11.26 17.22 30.99
N SER A 833 10.73 16.09 31.47
CA SER A 833 10.88 14.76 30.84
C SER A 833 9.54 14.16 30.40
N ILE A 834 8.43 14.83 30.67
CA ILE A 834 7.09 14.56 30.15
C ILE A 834 6.67 15.79 29.34
N HIS A 835 6.13 15.61 28.14
CA HIS A 835 5.63 16.74 27.35
C HIS A 835 4.48 17.44 28.06
N THR A 836 4.37 18.76 27.88
CA THR A 836 3.09 19.47 28.05
C THR A 836 2.22 19.25 26.80
N ILE A 837 1.36 20.19 26.42
CA ILE A 837 0.61 20.13 25.16
C ILE A 837 1.58 20.29 23.99
N VAL A 838 1.61 19.29 23.10
CA VAL A 838 2.38 19.32 21.85
C VAL A 838 1.46 19.73 20.72
N TYR A 839 1.87 20.73 19.94
CA TYR A 839 1.18 21.13 18.71
C TYR A 839 1.91 20.58 17.48
N GLY A 840 1.15 20.20 16.47
CA GLY A 840 1.67 19.59 15.25
C GLY A 840 1.55 18.08 15.30
N LYS A 841 0.49 17.56 14.69
CA LYS A 841 0.21 16.13 14.57
C LYS A 841 1.32 15.41 13.80
N THR A 842 1.64 14.19 14.24
CA THR A 842 2.53 13.29 13.50
C THR A 842 1.87 12.72 12.25
N SER A 843 2.68 12.08 11.41
CA SER A 843 2.24 11.46 10.16
C SER A 843 1.09 10.46 10.32
N GLY A 844 1.01 9.73 11.44
CA GLY A 844 0.00 8.73 11.73
C GLY A 844 -1.30 9.26 12.33
N GLU A 845 -1.28 10.43 12.94
CA GLU A 845 -2.42 10.95 13.71
C GLU A 845 -3.62 11.36 12.86
N SER A 846 -4.83 11.09 13.34
CA SER A 846 -6.04 11.46 12.60
C SER A 846 -6.19 12.98 12.49
N THR A 847 -6.69 13.42 11.35
CA THR A 847 -7.05 14.83 11.17
C THR A 847 -8.31 15.21 11.96
N THR A 848 -9.14 14.23 12.32
CA THR A 848 -10.37 14.38 13.10
C THR A 848 -10.23 13.66 14.44
N THR A 849 -9.45 14.22 15.36
CA THR A 849 -9.43 13.73 16.74
C THR A 849 -10.66 14.28 17.50
N PRO A 850 -11.19 13.56 18.52
CA PRO A 850 -12.32 14.00 19.36
C PRO A 850 -12.10 15.35 20.06
N TRP A 851 -10.87 15.87 20.03
CA TRP A 851 -10.41 17.17 20.52
C TRP A 851 -11.06 18.40 19.83
N TYR A 852 -12.11 18.19 19.03
CA TYR A 852 -12.74 19.13 18.09
C TYR A 852 -13.23 20.44 18.70
N ALA A 853 -13.37 20.55 20.03
CA ALA A 853 -13.88 21.76 20.66
C ALA A 853 -12.81 22.82 20.95
N ILE A 854 -11.50 22.51 21.09
CA ILE A 854 -10.55 23.48 21.68
C ILE A 854 -9.16 23.62 20.99
N HIS A 855 -8.51 22.56 20.47
CA HIS A 855 -7.23 22.72 19.72
C HIS A 855 -7.01 21.67 18.60
N GLU A 856 -7.58 21.91 17.42
CA GLU A 856 -7.51 21.03 16.23
C GLU A 856 -6.09 20.49 15.88
N GLU A 857 -5.05 21.17 16.35
CA GLU A 857 -3.63 20.90 16.08
C GLU A 857 -2.88 20.12 17.18
N ALA A 858 -3.51 19.79 18.32
CA ALA A 858 -2.86 19.08 19.41
C ALA A 858 -2.49 17.64 19.00
N SER A 859 -1.27 17.24 19.35
CA SER A 859 -0.73 15.90 19.08
C SER A 859 -0.99 14.95 20.24
N VAL A 860 -1.21 13.67 19.93
CA VAL A 860 -1.29 12.58 20.93
C VAL A 860 0.02 12.36 21.70
N GLN A 861 1.13 12.99 21.30
CA GLN A 861 2.36 13.05 22.09
C GLN A 861 2.22 13.83 23.41
N SER A 862 1.18 14.66 23.54
CA SER A 862 0.95 15.47 24.74
C SER A 862 0.92 14.59 25.99
N PHE A 863 1.57 15.04 27.06
CA PHE A 863 1.65 14.35 28.36
C PHE A 863 2.32 12.97 28.35
N HIS A 864 2.97 12.61 27.26
CA HIS A 864 3.79 11.40 27.19
C HIS A 864 5.26 11.70 27.47
N PRO A 865 6.06 10.69 27.87
CA PRO A 865 7.48 10.86 28.11
C PRO A 865 8.24 11.30 26.86
N LYS A 866 9.15 12.27 27.01
CA LYS A 866 10.16 12.60 25.99
C LYS A 866 11.17 11.46 25.87
N VAL A 867 12.12 11.57 24.94
CA VAL A 867 13.29 10.66 24.88
C VAL A 867 14.00 10.57 26.23
N SER A 868 14.14 11.69 26.95
CA SER A 868 14.70 11.75 28.31
C SER A 868 13.82 11.04 29.34
N GLY A 869 12.49 11.12 29.22
CA GLY A 869 11.54 10.42 30.07
C GLY A 869 11.55 8.91 29.85
N ALA A 870 11.63 8.47 28.59
CA ALA A 870 11.83 7.06 28.26
C ALA A 870 13.15 6.52 28.85
N ALA A 871 14.21 7.34 28.92
CA ALA A 871 15.45 6.97 29.61
C ALA A 871 15.29 6.85 31.15
N ILE A 872 14.41 7.64 31.78
CA ILE A 872 14.06 7.48 33.20
C ILE A 872 13.35 6.15 33.41
N TYR A 873 12.36 5.85 32.58
CA TYR A 873 11.66 4.55 32.60
C TYR A 873 12.60 3.36 32.41
N ALA A 874 13.57 3.48 31.48
CA ALA A 874 14.58 2.46 31.27
C ALA A 874 15.39 2.18 32.54
N ARG A 875 15.82 3.21 33.27
CA ARG A 875 16.53 3.04 34.57
C ARG A 875 15.66 2.39 35.65
N VAL A 876 14.37 2.71 35.67
CA VAL A 876 13.41 2.06 36.59
C VAL A 876 13.29 0.57 36.26
N MET A 877 13.14 0.24 34.98
CA MET A 877 13.17 -1.14 34.50
C MET A 877 14.47 -1.85 34.90
N GLU A 878 15.63 -1.23 34.61
CA GLU A 878 16.96 -1.77 34.95
C GLU A 878 17.09 -2.12 36.43
N SER A 879 16.60 -1.25 37.32
CA SER A 879 16.62 -1.50 38.76
C SER A 879 15.84 -2.77 39.12
N VAL A 880 14.65 -2.97 38.55
CA VAL A 880 13.82 -4.15 38.84
C VAL A 880 14.38 -5.41 38.20
N VAL A 881 14.72 -5.38 36.91
CA VAL A 881 15.18 -6.57 36.18
C VAL A 881 16.51 -7.10 36.74
N ARG A 882 17.44 -6.21 37.11
CA ARG A 882 18.74 -6.62 37.64
C ARG A 882 18.68 -7.03 39.11
N ASN A 883 17.96 -6.28 39.94
CA ASN A 883 17.99 -6.50 41.40
C ASN A 883 16.97 -7.53 41.88
N GLN A 884 15.82 -7.67 41.21
CA GLN A 884 14.72 -8.53 41.65
C GLN A 884 14.50 -9.73 40.74
N MET A 885 14.71 -9.56 39.42
CA MET A 885 14.46 -10.61 38.45
C MET A 885 15.72 -11.41 38.09
N GLY A 886 16.92 -10.91 38.41
CA GLY A 886 18.18 -11.59 38.10
C GLY A 886 18.46 -11.71 36.59
N LEU A 887 18.00 -10.73 35.81
CA LEU A 887 18.13 -10.68 34.34
C LEU A 887 19.21 -9.70 33.90
#